data_AF-A0AAD5S3E4-F1
#
_entry.id   AF-A0AAD5S3E4-F1
#
_cell.length_a   1.000
_cell.length_b   1.000
_cell.length_c   1.000
_cell.angle_alpha   90.00
_cell.angle_beta   90.00
_cell.angle_gamma   90.00
#
_symmetry.space_group_name_H-M   'P 1'
#
loop_
_entity.id
_entity.type
_entity.pdbx_description
1 polymer ?
#
loop_
_entity_poly.entity_id
_entity_poly.type
_entity_poly.pdbx_seq_one_letter_code
_entity_poly.pdbx_strand_id
1 'polypeptide(L)'
;MKDLETQALIDGKDEQELDDSTSASNGPKYPNSSKTSTSGTGITPWLMVKGSQAKSKLSKRRLRIVLTATAFIIFTILILSTISSQKTTPSTPSQSPVSPLIPPIAKKSSSTVTVQGINITDNYTWLRNYDTDPDVSAYIQAENNYTDVYMIPTLKLQQTLRKELSESALRLRQRGLINNRKRDYSVDTSLAGGCETIDDRMSSFWEFGLYVYWIEYPGSGTYPVYKRRKRITQSSPSTSCGCFFAPEKPEQTVLDTSLMIPKDASYFYVGAFEVSPYNEDLLAYSLDLTGSERYTLHLHNISSSTSIPSTISDTYYSVRWAPSTEPRHCVYYNTNDEKYGTPMHIYRTCLVHWDTVETELVISQTDPTLTANLEATVDGGYLFAAMVGQITSTHHLLSAPSGPVSSPQQLFKLQIGTLNDIEHRALHFYIRTNANGAYNFQIIRLPVSRVVNGDFANITLDEIVKNLDSHNGTMILQHSSTTYLEKMEVFRNHMAVWYRINGLRNFFAFDLTSEPTIAQPIEFGDTNNPVKQVYALLPSTISEMDERLYRTSNTSCLVFSNSSFVEGKKVWAYDFNTSTTTLILDSSSPPPSLRLEQTRIWAPSTDGVKVPISVLYPSNATKPMPLLLLAYGAYGGTIETPYTPHFDPLLKRGMAIAICHPRGDADMGYDWYLSGKFEFKRNTFLDVKACMKALVDQGITERGRIAVLGRSAGGLVAGSV
;
A
#
# COMPACT_ATOMS: atom_id res chain seq x y z
N MET A 1 4.84 -16.79 -37.46
CA MET A 1 5.09 -16.30 -38.83
C MET A 1 6.59 -16.20 -39.00
N LYS A 2 7.11 -16.84 -40.06
CA LYS A 2 8.54 -16.87 -40.42
C LYS A 2 8.90 -15.61 -41.20
N ASP A 3 10.19 -15.29 -41.16
CA ASP A 3 10.96 -14.40 -42.02
C ASP A 3 10.76 -12.89 -41.82
N LEU A 4 11.78 -12.23 -41.26
CA LEU A 4 12.49 -11.12 -41.91
C LEU A 4 13.84 -10.88 -41.22
N GLU A 5 14.86 -10.84 -42.07
CA GLU A 5 16.29 -10.83 -41.78
C GLU A 5 16.87 -9.45 -41.45
N THR A 6 18.08 -9.54 -40.91
CA THR A 6 19.09 -8.57 -40.52
C THR A 6 19.77 -7.83 -41.68
N GLN A 7 20.08 -6.53 -41.53
CA GLN A 7 21.25 -5.81 -42.07
C GLN A 7 21.32 -4.42 -41.40
N ALA A 8 22.21 -4.15 -40.43
CA ALA A 8 23.63 -3.77 -40.53
C ALA A 8 23.89 -2.34 -41.03
N LEU A 9 24.44 -1.49 -40.15
CA LEU A 9 25.41 -0.43 -40.47
C LEU A 9 26.26 -0.12 -39.22
N ILE A 10 27.58 -0.28 -39.39
CA ILE A 10 28.68 0.06 -38.49
C ILE A 10 29.39 1.26 -39.10
N ASP A 11 29.72 2.25 -38.27
CA ASP A 11 30.88 3.17 -38.31
C ASP A 11 30.67 4.14 -37.12
N GLY A 12 31.61 4.54 -36.25
CA GLY A 12 33.05 4.41 -36.18
C GLY A 12 33.58 5.68 -35.45
N LYS A 13 34.18 5.49 -34.26
CA LYS A 13 35.21 6.32 -33.57
C LYS A 13 35.00 7.83 -33.30
N ASP A 14 35.23 8.28 -32.06
CA ASP A 14 36.54 8.81 -31.60
C ASP A 14 36.56 9.20 -30.11
N GLU A 15 37.74 9.05 -29.52
CA GLU A 15 38.17 9.36 -28.14
C GLU A 15 38.39 10.87 -27.92
N GLN A 16 38.29 11.35 -26.68
CA GLN A 16 39.35 12.17 -26.07
C GLN A 16 39.16 12.38 -24.55
N GLU A 17 40.14 11.87 -23.80
CA GLU A 17 40.52 12.31 -22.45
C GLU A 17 41.04 13.76 -22.48
N LEU A 18 40.86 14.48 -21.37
CA LEU A 18 41.78 15.54 -20.95
C LEU A 18 41.78 15.64 -19.42
N ASP A 19 42.99 15.45 -18.90
CA ASP A 19 43.43 15.43 -17.52
C ASP A 19 43.90 16.83 -17.06
N ASP A 20 44.36 16.88 -15.81
CA ASP A 20 45.12 17.93 -15.10
C ASP A 20 44.34 18.97 -14.27
N SER A 21 44.31 18.85 -12.93
CA SER A 21 45.34 19.21 -11.91
C SER A 21 45.12 20.66 -11.40
N THR A 22 45.34 21.10 -10.15
CA THR A 22 46.24 20.73 -9.05
C THR A 22 45.82 21.48 -7.76
N SER A 23 46.08 20.86 -6.58
CA SER A 23 46.58 21.46 -5.31
C SER A 23 45.80 22.57 -4.56
N ALA A 24 45.91 22.84 -3.26
CA ALA A 24 46.33 22.15 -2.04
C ALA A 24 46.08 23.12 -0.85
N SER A 25 45.91 22.53 0.35
CA SER A 25 46.43 23.01 1.65
C SER A 25 45.60 23.90 2.61
N ASN A 26 45.55 23.38 3.85
CA ASN A 26 45.72 24.01 5.17
C ASN A 26 44.57 24.74 5.89
N GLY A 27 44.21 24.19 7.06
CA GLY A 27 43.53 24.90 8.18
C GLY A 27 44.47 25.87 8.93
N PRO A 28 44.01 26.56 10.00
CA PRO A 28 44.07 25.98 11.35
C PRO A 28 42.97 26.43 12.35
N LYS A 29 43.17 26.03 13.62
CA LYS A 29 42.34 26.01 14.85
C LYS A 29 42.29 27.30 15.71
N TYR A 30 41.16 27.48 16.43
CA TYR A 30 40.90 28.06 17.80
C TYR A 30 41.37 29.52 18.13
N PRO A 31 40.94 30.23 19.24
CA PRO A 31 40.31 29.76 20.49
C PRO A 31 39.24 30.66 21.23
N ASN A 32 38.60 30.07 22.26
CA ASN A 32 38.28 30.52 23.64
C ASN A 32 37.39 31.73 24.05
N SER A 33 36.80 31.48 25.25
CA SER A 33 36.39 32.38 26.36
C SER A 33 34.91 32.80 26.39
N SER A 34 34.19 32.87 27.53
CA SER A 34 34.45 32.59 28.95
C SER A 34 33.17 32.87 29.78
N LYS A 35 32.98 32.13 30.89
CA LYS A 35 32.49 32.58 32.23
C LYS A 35 31.04 33.15 32.31
N THR A 36 30.23 33.01 33.38
CA THR A 36 30.39 32.64 34.80
C THR A 36 28.98 32.53 35.45
N SER A 37 28.83 31.63 36.45
CA SER A 37 28.18 31.78 37.79
C SER A 37 26.78 32.43 37.91
N THR A 38 25.84 32.10 38.81
CA THR A 38 25.82 31.41 40.12
C THR A 38 24.33 31.41 40.58
N SER A 39 23.82 30.28 41.10
CA SER A 39 23.36 30.08 42.51
C SER A 39 21.94 30.48 42.90
N GLY A 40 21.30 29.59 43.69
CA GLY A 40 20.35 29.95 44.76
C GLY A 40 18.92 29.44 44.55
N THR A 41 18.58 28.19 44.89
CA THR A 41 17.99 27.74 46.18
C THR A 41 16.70 28.44 46.63
N GLY A 42 15.63 27.67 46.78
CA GLY A 42 14.79 27.76 47.98
C GLY A 42 13.26 27.72 47.83
N ILE A 43 12.67 26.75 48.53
CA ILE A 43 11.48 26.91 49.39
C ILE A 43 10.08 26.75 48.72
N THR A 44 9.52 25.54 48.83
CA THR A 44 8.10 25.26 49.17
C THR A 44 7.82 25.62 50.64
N PRO A 45 6.61 25.55 51.27
CA PRO A 45 5.28 25.01 50.86
C PRO A 45 4.04 25.79 51.42
N TRP A 46 2.84 25.16 51.31
CA TRP A 46 1.58 25.36 52.08
C TRP A 46 0.61 26.43 51.56
N LEU A 47 -0.72 26.40 51.78
CA LEU A 47 -1.68 25.68 52.65
C LEU A 47 -3.05 25.83 51.90
N MET A 48 -3.93 24.81 51.78
CA MET A 48 -5.18 24.66 52.57
C MET A 48 -6.18 25.87 52.43
N VAL A 49 -7.52 25.75 52.31
CA VAL A 49 -8.43 24.86 53.04
C VAL A 49 -9.92 25.18 52.72
N LYS A 50 -10.77 24.15 52.87
CA LYS A 50 -12.24 24.09 53.19
C LYS A 50 -13.26 24.82 52.28
N GLY A 51 -14.45 24.28 52.07
CA GLY A 51 -15.04 23.02 52.54
C GLY A 51 -16.57 23.08 52.61
N SER A 52 -17.17 21.89 52.76
CA SER A 52 -18.51 21.63 53.34
C SER A 52 -19.73 22.07 52.48
N GLN A 53 -20.90 21.44 52.42
CA GLN A 53 -21.61 20.36 53.13
C GLN A 53 -22.59 19.74 52.10
N ALA A 54 -22.73 18.43 51.95
CA ALA A 54 -23.60 17.49 52.68
C ALA A 54 -25.08 17.42 52.24
N LYS A 55 -25.54 16.16 52.07
CA LYS A 55 -26.93 15.61 52.04
C LYS A 55 -27.70 15.85 50.73
N SER A 56 -28.48 14.94 50.14
CA SER A 56 -29.03 13.60 50.41
C SER A 56 -29.70 13.16 49.06
N LYS A 57 -29.99 11.93 48.64
CA LYS A 57 -30.64 10.77 49.26
C LYS A 57 -30.27 9.54 48.42
N LEU A 58 -29.82 8.48 49.07
CA LEU A 58 -29.81 7.11 48.55
C LEU A 58 -30.93 6.35 49.25
N SER A 59 -31.89 5.83 48.50
CA SER A 59 -32.83 4.81 48.98
C SER A 59 -32.28 3.43 48.63
N LYS A 60 -31.85 2.72 49.67
CA LYS A 60 -31.39 1.33 49.65
C LYS A 60 -32.58 0.37 49.58
N ARG A 61 -32.46 -0.69 48.77
CA ARG A 61 -33.12 -1.99 48.99
C ARG A 61 -32.04 -3.08 49.13
N ARG A 62 -31.90 -3.56 50.37
CA ARG A 62 -31.53 -4.91 50.89
C ARG A 62 -30.33 -5.62 50.25
N LEU A 63 -29.15 -5.72 50.86
CA LEU A 63 -28.70 -6.36 52.13
C LEU A 63 -28.53 -7.90 52.06
N ARG A 64 -27.29 -8.29 52.34
CA ARG A 64 -26.65 -9.61 52.45
C ARG A 64 -27.11 -10.43 53.67
N ILE A 65 -26.99 -11.76 53.58
CA ILE A 65 -26.77 -12.71 54.70
C ILE A 65 -25.54 -13.55 54.29
N VAL A 66 -24.35 -13.26 54.82
CA VAL A 66 -23.61 -13.90 55.95
C VAL A 66 -22.69 -15.06 55.51
N LEU A 67 -21.43 -14.91 55.95
CA LEU A 67 -20.27 -15.76 55.82
C LEU A 67 -20.14 -16.73 57.02
N THR A 68 -19.33 -17.78 56.82
CA THR A 68 -18.47 -18.52 57.77
C THR A 68 -18.93 -19.84 58.44
N ALA A 69 -18.07 -20.85 58.18
CA ALA A 69 -17.43 -21.80 59.11
C ALA A 69 -18.25 -22.94 59.75
N THR A 70 -17.88 -24.20 59.44
CA THR A 70 -17.15 -25.16 60.32
C THR A 70 -17.28 -26.59 59.78
N ALA A 71 -16.29 -27.45 60.10
CA ALA A 71 -16.04 -28.85 59.67
C ALA A 71 -15.04 -28.96 58.50
N PHE A 72 -13.79 -29.40 58.62
CA PHE A 72 -13.14 -30.21 59.67
C PHE A 72 -11.61 -29.99 59.55
N ILE A 73 -11.02 -29.20 60.45
CA ILE A 73 -9.59 -29.26 60.78
C ILE A 73 -9.52 -30.02 62.11
N ILE A 74 -9.62 -31.35 62.04
CA ILE A 74 -9.15 -32.28 63.07
C ILE A 74 -8.76 -33.56 62.32
N PHE A 75 -7.65 -33.54 61.57
CA PHE A 75 -6.87 -34.75 61.28
C PHE A 75 -5.45 -34.43 60.77
N THR A 76 -4.86 -33.34 61.23
CA THR A 76 -3.45 -33.02 61.05
C THR A 76 -2.92 -32.48 62.37
N ILE A 77 -2.54 -33.40 63.26
CA ILE A 77 -1.45 -33.33 64.26
C ILE A 77 -1.63 -34.60 65.11
N LEU A 78 -0.84 -35.63 64.78
CA LEU A 78 -0.51 -36.87 65.51
C LEU A 78 -0.46 -38.06 64.52
N ILE A 79 0.58 -38.09 63.70
CA ILE A 79 1.45 -39.25 63.46
C ILE A 79 2.80 -38.63 63.05
N LEU A 80 3.63 -38.41 64.06
CA LEU A 80 5.05 -38.07 63.92
C LEU A 80 5.76 -39.17 64.70
N SER A 81 6.35 -40.14 64.00
CA SER A 81 7.62 -40.77 64.33
C SER A 81 7.83 -42.06 63.52
N THR A 82 9.07 -42.24 63.06
CA THR A 82 9.61 -43.38 62.29
C THR A 82 9.17 -43.34 60.82
N ILE A 83 10.03 -43.28 59.81
CA ILE A 83 11.15 -44.18 59.52
C ILE A 83 12.23 -43.44 58.71
N SER A 84 13.47 -43.79 59.04
CA SER A 84 14.74 -43.38 58.45
C SER A 84 14.96 -43.87 57.02
N SER A 85 15.63 -43.03 56.22
CA SER A 85 16.43 -43.29 55.01
C SER A 85 16.50 -44.72 54.44
N GLN A 86 16.05 -44.87 53.20
CA GLN A 86 16.73 -45.73 52.22
C GLN A 86 16.86 -45.01 50.87
N LYS A 87 18.13 -44.82 50.46
CA LYS A 87 18.52 -44.41 49.10
C LYS A 87 18.03 -45.46 48.11
N THR A 88 17.20 -45.06 47.16
CA THR A 88 16.99 -45.81 45.91
C THR A 88 17.43 -44.92 44.75
N THR A 89 18.34 -45.47 43.95
CA THR A 89 18.87 -44.90 42.71
C THR A 89 17.74 -44.64 41.71
N PRO A 90 17.71 -43.49 41.01
CA PRO A 90 16.74 -43.29 39.95
C PRO A 90 17.13 -44.16 38.75
N SER A 91 16.29 -45.14 38.43
CA SER A 91 16.32 -45.80 37.14
C SER A 91 15.90 -44.80 36.06
N THR A 92 16.74 -44.68 35.03
CA THR A 92 16.47 -43.90 33.82
C THR A 92 15.15 -44.39 33.21
N PRO A 93 14.14 -43.54 32.98
CA PRO A 93 12.98 -43.96 32.21
C PRO A 93 13.45 -44.19 30.77
N SER A 94 13.38 -45.45 30.35
CA SER A 94 13.50 -45.87 28.96
C SER A 94 12.59 -45.01 28.10
N GLN A 95 13.17 -44.11 27.30
CA GLN A 95 12.43 -43.39 26.26
C GLN A 95 11.96 -44.41 25.24
N SER A 96 10.66 -44.72 25.25
CA SER A 96 10.02 -45.40 24.13
C SER A 96 10.31 -44.61 22.84
N PRO A 97 10.65 -45.27 21.73
CA PRO A 97 10.92 -44.57 20.47
C PRO A 97 9.68 -43.79 20.08
N VAL A 98 9.82 -42.46 19.95
CA VAL A 98 8.79 -41.60 19.39
C VAL A 98 8.60 -42.05 17.95
N SER A 99 7.42 -42.61 17.63
CA SER A 99 7.07 -42.95 16.25
C SER A 99 7.30 -41.73 15.35
N PRO A 100 7.93 -41.89 14.17
CA PRO A 100 8.22 -40.77 13.29
C PRO A 100 6.90 -40.07 12.90
N LEU A 101 6.90 -38.74 12.90
CA LEU A 101 5.76 -37.95 12.46
C LEU A 101 5.55 -38.18 10.95
N ILE A 102 4.44 -38.83 10.58
CA ILE A 102 4.14 -39.18 9.18
C ILE A 102 3.29 -38.06 8.58
N PRO A 103 3.69 -37.46 7.43
CA PRO A 103 2.86 -36.47 6.74
C PRO A 103 1.58 -37.12 6.18
N PRO A 104 0.46 -36.38 6.12
CA PRO A 104 -0.76 -36.85 5.46
C PRO A 104 -0.48 -37.24 4.01
N ILE A 105 -1.03 -38.36 3.57
CA ILE A 105 -0.88 -38.83 2.19
C ILE A 105 -2.19 -38.57 1.46
N ALA A 106 -2.17 -37.64 0.50
CA ALA A 106 -3.32 -37.37 -0.35
C ALA A 106 -3.73 -38.61 -1.15
N LYS A 107 -5.03 -38.92 -1.21
CA LYS A 107 -5.54 -39.95 -2.13
C LYS A 107 -5.24 -39.54 -3.57
N LYS A 108 -4.88 -40.52 -4.41
CA LYS A 108 -4.74 -40.33 -5.85
C LYS A 108 -6.08 -40.61 -6.51
N SER A 109 -6.64 -39.59 -7.16
CA SER A 109 -7.84 -39.70 -8.00
C SER A 109 -7.54 -39.03 -9.33
N SER A 110 -7.13 -39.83 -10.31
CA SER A 110 -6.63 -39.34 -11.59
C SER A 110 -7.75 -38.75 -12.43
N SER A 111 -7.58 -37.49 -12.83
CA SER A 111 -8.33 -36.85 -13.90
C SER A 111 -7.37 -36.56 -15.06
N THR A 112 -7.81 -36.75 -16.30
CA THR A 112 -7.01 -36.42 -17.48
C THR A 112 -7.72 -35.36 -18.30
N VAL A 113 -6.99 -34.30 -18.62
CA VAL A 113 -7.44 -33.26 -19.53
C VAL A 113 -6.54 -33.24 -20.75
N THR A 114 -7.12 -33.02 -21.94
CA THR A 114 -6.36 -32.85 -23.17
C THR A 114 -6.24 -31.37 -23.47
N VAL A 115 -5.01 -30.85 -23.48
CA VAL A 115 -4.71 -29.46 -23.82
C VAL A 115 -3.84 -29.45 -25.06
N GLN A 116 -4.33 -28.86 -26.16
CA GLN A 116 -3.61 -28.82 -27.45
C GLN A 116 -3.13 -30.21 -27.94
N GLY A 117 -3.93 -31.25 -27.71
CA GLY A 117 -3.60 -32.63 -28.09
C GLY A 117 -2.66 -33.36 -27.12
N ILE A 118 -2.20 -32.71 -26.04
CA ILE A 118 -1.38 -33.31 -24.99
C ILE A 118 -2.28 -33.75 -23.85
N ASN A 119 -2.22 -35.03 -23.50
CA ASN A 119 -2.91 -35.57 -22.33
C ASN A 119 -2.11 -35.24 -21.06
N ILE A 120 -2.73 -34.50 -20.14
CA ILE A 120 -2.18 -34.15 -18.84
C ILE A 120 -3.02 -34.87 -17.79
N THR A 121 -2.40 -35.81 -17.06
CA THR A 121 -3.04 -36.52 -15.94
C THR A 121 -2.67 -35.85 -14.62
N ASP A 122 -3.69 -35.41 -13.88
CA ASP A 122 -3.57 -34.84 -12.55
C ASP A 122 -4.23 -35.79 -11.53
N ASN A 123 -3.44 -36.28 -10.57
CA ASN A 123 -3.92 -37.21 -9.54
C ASN A 123 -4.66 -36.51 -8.39
N TYR A 124 -4.70 -35.19 -8.37
CA TYR A 124 -5.14 -34.40 -7.23
C TYR A 124 -6.19 -33.35 -7.59
N THR A 125 -6.83 -33.46 -8.76
CA THR A 125 -7.88 -32.52 -9.20
C THR A 125 -9.05 -32.43 -8.21
N TRP A 126 -9.31 -33.50 -7.44
CA TRP A 126 -10.33 -33.53 -6.40
C TRP A 126 -10.10 -32.48 -5.29
N LEU A 127 -8.86 -32.06 -5.03
CA LEU A 127 -8.53 -31.01 -4.04
C LEU A 127 -9.09 -29.62 -4.39
N ARG A 128 -9.59 -29.42 -5.61
CA ARG A 128 -10.19 -28.14 -6.03
C ARG A 128 -11.54 -27.86 -5.38
N ASN A 129 -12.26 -28.90 -4.96
CA ASN A 129 -13.63 -28.79 -4.44
C ASN A 129 -13.63 -28.57 -2.92
N TYR A 130 -12.85 -27.60 -2.44
CA TYR A 130 -12.57 -27.40 -1.00
C TYR A 130 -13.80 -27.01 -0.17
N ASP A 131 -14.81 -26.45 -0.82
CA ASP A 131 -16.05 -25.94 -0.23
C ASP A 131 -17.18 -26.98 -0.19
N THR A 132 -17.08 -28.02 -1.02
CA THR A 132 -18.17 -28.97 -1.29
C THR A 132 -17.80 -30.43 -1.03
N ASP A 133 -16.51 -30.80 -1.07
CA ASP A 133 -16.04 -32.17 -0.84
C ASP A 133 -15.52 -32.36 0.60
N PRO A 134 -16.17 -33.19 1.43
CA PRO A 134 -15.75 -33.44 2.81
C PRO A 134 -14.38 -34.12 2.91
N ASP A 135 -13.95 -34.88 1.89
CA ASP A 135 -12.62 -35.50 1.90
C ASP A 135 -11.53 -34.42 1.78
N VAL A 136 -11.79 -33.32 1.07
CA VAL A 136 -10.83 -32.22 0.92
C VAL A 136 -10.68 -31.50 2.25
N SER A 137 -11.81 -31.20 2.91
CA SER A 137 -11.82 -30.63 4.25
C SER A 137 -11.08 -31.52 5.26
N ALA A 138 -11.30 -32.84 5.22
CA ALA A 138 -10.60 -33.80 6.08
C ALA A 138 -9.08 -33.81 5.81
N TYR A 139 -8.66 -33.72 4.54
CA TYR A 139 -7.25 -33.65 4.18
C TYR A 139 -6.59 -32.36 4.63
N ILE A 140 -7.24 -31.20 4.44
CA ILE A 140 -6.76 -29.90 4.93
C ILE A 140 -6.60 -29.92 6.46
N GLN A 141 -7.57 -30.50 7.18
CA GLN A 141 -7.47 -30.65 8.64
C GLN A 141 -6.29 -31.56 9.03
N ALA A 142 -6.05 -32.64 8.30
CA ALA A 142 -4.90 -33.50 8.53
C ALA A 142 -3.56 -32.77 8.30
N GLU A 143 -3.46 -31.95 7.25
CA GLU A 143 -2.27 -31.12 6.97
C GLU A 143 -2.04 -30.04 8.04
N ASN A 144 -3.12 -29.39 8.50
CA ASN A 144 -3.04 -28.44 9.61
C ASN A 144 -2.56 -29.12 10.90
N ASN A 145 -3.12 -30.28 11.25
CA ASN A 145 -2.70 -31.05 12.42
C ASN A 145 -1.24 -31.50 12.33
N TYR A 146 -0.81 -31.97 11.15
CA TYR A 146 0.59 -32.32 10.92
C TYR A 146 1.51 -31.11 11.11
N THR A 147 1.14 -29.96 10.53
CA THR A 147 1.89 -28.71 10.65
C THR A 147 2.01 -28.27 12.10
N ASP A 148 0.91 -28.30 12.86
CA ASP A 148 0.89 -27.95 14.29
C ASP A 148 1.87 -28.82 15.08
N VAL A 149 1.84 -30.14 14.87
CA VAL A 149 2.75 -31.08 15.54
C VAL A 149 4.20 -30.89 15.10
N TYR A 150 4.44 -30.70 13.80
CA TYR A 150 5.78 -30.44 13.25
C TYR A 150 6.40 -29.16 13.83
N MET A 151 5.57 -28.14 14.08
CA MET A 151 6.01 -26.84 14.58
C MET A 151 6.15 -26.77 16.11
N ILE A 152 5.77 -27.81 16.87
CA ILE A 152 5.90 -27.87 18.35
C ILE A 152 7.29 -27.43 18.84
N PRO A 153 8.42 -27.90 18.28
CA PRO A 153 9.75 -27.52 18.76
C PRO A 153 10.04 -26.01 18.67
N THR A 154 9.30 -25.29 17.82
CA THR A 154 9.48 -23.85 17.58
C THR A 154 8.53 -22.96 18.39
N LEU A 155 7.59 -23.51 19.16
CA LEU A 155 6.55 -22.72 19.85
C LEU A 155 7.11 -21.59 20.73
N LYS A 156 8.20 -21.85 21.47
CA LYS A 156 8.86 -20.83 22.29
C LYS A 156 9.43 -19.69 21.43
N LEU A 157 10.02 -20.03 20.28
CA LEU A 157 10.51 -19.05 19.31
C LEU A 157 9.34 -18.26 18.72
N GLN A 158 8.25 -18.91 18.30
CA GLN A 158 7.07 -18.24 17.77
C GLN A 158 6.47 -17.23 18.75
N GLN A 159 6.36 -17.59 20.04
CA GLN A 159 5.90 -16.68 21.09
C GLN A 159 6.82 -15.46 21.24
N THR A 160 8.13 -15.69 21.17
CA THR A 160 9.13 -14.62 21.24
C THR A 160 9.04 -13.70 20.02
N LEU A 161 8.98 -14.27 18.81
CA LEU A 161 8.82 -13.50 17.56
C LEU A 161 7.53 -12.70 17.55
N ARG A 162 6.40 -13.29 18.00
CA ARG A 162 5.11 -12.59 18.12
C ARG A 162 5.24 -11.38 19.07
N LYS A 163 5.87 -11.57 20.23
CA LYS A 163 6.11 -10.48 21.18
C LYS A 163 6.99 -9.38 20.56
N GLU A 164 8.11 -9.74 19.93
CA GLU A 164 9.02 -8.79 19.29
C GLU A 164 8.35 -7.98 18.17
N LEU A 165 7.51 -8.64 17.34
CA LEU A 165 6.74 -8.00 16.27
C LEU A 165 5.70 -7.05 16.85
N SER A 166 4.93 -7.48 17.86
CA SER A 166 3.93 -6.63 18.52
C SER A 166 4.57 -5.40 19.18
N GLU A 167 5.71 -5.56 19.87
CA GLU A 167 6.45 -4.45 20.46
C GLU A 167 7.00 -3.49 19.39
N SER A 168 7.40 -4.01 18.24
CA SER A 168 7.93 -3.19 17.14
C SER A 168 6.83 -2.41 16.41
N ALA A 169 5.67 -3.03 16.19
CA ALA A 169 4.48 -2.37 15.69
C ALA A 169 3.98 -1.30 16.68
N LEU A 170 3.93 -1.62 17.98
CA LEU A 170 3.53 -0.69 19.02
C LEU A 170 4.49 0.50 19.12
N ARG A 171 5.81 0.29 18.98
CA ARG A 171 6.80 1.38 18.96
C ARG A 171 6.55 2.37 17.82
N LEU A 172 6.20 1.90 16.63
CA LEU A 172 5.85 2.79 15.52
C LEU A 172 4.59 3.60 15.83
N ARG A 173 3.55 2.96 16.38
CA ARG A 173 2.31 3.63 16.78
C ARG A 173 2.52 4.63 17.94
N GLN A 174 3.31 4.26 18.95
CA GLN A 174 3.53 5.07 20.15
C GLN A 174 4.49 6.24 19.96
N ARG A 175 5.43 6.18 19.01
CA ARG A 175 6.28 7.34 18.73
C ARG A 175 5.60 8.40 17.86
N GLY A 176 4.52 8.03 17.17
CA GLY A 176 3.51 9.01 16.74
C GLY A 176 2.85 9.70 17.93
N LEU A 177 2.72 9.05 19.09
CA LEU A 177 2.04 9.55 20.31
C LEU A 177 2.95 10.16 21.39
N ILE A 178 4.28 10.13 21.21
CA ILE A 178 5.25 10.63 22.19
C ILE A 178 6.28 11.51 21.47
N ASN A 179 5.88 12.74 21.14
CA ASN A 179 6.79 13.87 21.10
C ASN A 179 6.45 14.90 22.19
N ASN A 180 6.65 14.45 23.44
CA ASN A 180 7.13 15.32 24.52
C ASN A 180 8.64 15.66 24.37
N ARG A 181 9.22 15.50 23.18
CA ARG A 181 10.46 16.17 22.81
C ARG A 181 10.11 17.54 22.24
N LYS A 182 10.23 18.53 23.12
CA LYS A 182 10.53 19.91 22.77
C LYS A 182 11.24 20.03 21.41
N ARG A 183 10.70 20.88 20.54
CA ARG A 183 11.39 22.06 19.98
C ARG A 183 12.89 21.89 19.67
N ASP A 184 13.30 20.87 18.92
CA ASP A 184 14.71 20.73 18.50
C ASP A 184 14.92 20.38 17.03
N TYR A 185 13.85 20.35 16.23
CA TYR A 185 13.99 20.75 14.83
C TYR A 185 13.61 22.22 14.77
N SER A 186 14.53 23.04 14.26
CA SER A 186 14.23 24.36 13.72
C SER A 186 13.37 24.20 12.46
N VAL A 187 12.18 23.60 12.60
CA VAL A 187 11.07 23.98 11.73
C VAL A 187 10.73 25.37 12.22
N ASP A 188 11.02 26.36 11.39
CA ASP A 188 10.67 27.73 11.69
C ASP A 188 9.15 27.84 11.84
N THR A 189 8.66 27.69 13.07
CA THR A 189 7.24 27.85 13.41
C THR A 189 6.79 29.31 13.26
N SER A 190 7.70 30.26 13.00
CA SER A 190 7.30 31.64 12.69
C SER A 190 6.63 31.76 11.32
N LEU A 191 6.83 30.78 10.43
CA LEU A 191 6.08 30.63 9.17
C LEU A 191 4.75 29.86 9.33
N ALA A 192 4.54 29.17 10.44
CA ALA A 192 3.41 28.26 10.66
C ALA A 192 2.16 28.98 11.23
N GLY A 193 1.90 30.23 10.82
CA GLY A 193 0.83 31.15 11.26
C GLY A 193 -0.47 30.55 11.80
N GLY A 194 -0.44 29.97 13.01
CA GLY A 194 -1.60 29.35 13.68
C GLY A 194 -2.02 27.95 13.19
N CYS A 195 -1.19 27.23 12.44
CA CYS A 195 -1.48 25.85 11.99
C CYS A 195 -0.99 24.79 12.99
N GLU A 196 -1.76 23.73 13.21
CA GLU A 196 -1.27 22.48 13.83
C GLU A 196 -0.72 21.53 12.75
N THR A 197 0.42 20.90 13.03
CA THR A 197 0.87 19.70 12.30
C THR A 197 -0.02 18.50 12.66
N ILE A 198 0.06 17.42 11.89
CA ILE A 198 -0.75 16.19 12.06
C ILE A 198 -0.88 15.76 13.52
N ASP A 199 -2.11 15.42 13.93
CA ASP A 199 -2.40 14.87 15.26
C ASP A 199 -1.72 13.51 15.42
N ASP A 200 -0.92 13.39 16.48
CA ASP A 200 -0.16 12.23 16.92
C ASP A 200 -0.98 10.91 16.99
N ARG A 201 -2.32 10.99 17.09
CA ARG A 201 -3.25 9.83 17.10
C ARG A 201 -3.53 9.25 15.71
N MET A 202 -3.16 9.95 14.64
CA MET A 202 -3.50 9.59 13.27
C MET A 202 -2.53 8.53 12.74
N SER A 203 -3.01 7.29 12.59
CA SER A 203 -2.20 6.22 11.97
C SER A 203 -2.00 6.43 10.47
N SER A 204 -2.95 7.11 9.82
CA SER A 204 -2.93 7.54 8.43
C SER A 204 -3.94 8.66 8.26
N PHE A 205 -3.70 9.61 7.35
CA PHE A 205 -4.60 10.75 7.14
C PHE A 205 -4.68 11.16 5.67
N TRP A 206 -5.73 11.87 5.31
CA TRP A 206 -5.94 12.39 3.97
C TRP A 206 -6.91 13.55 3.89
N GLU A 207 -6.89 14.24 2.76
CA GLU A 207 -7.82 15.33 2.46
C GLU A 207 -8.88 14.89 1.47
N PHE A 208 -10.12 15.32 1.72
CA PHE A 208 -11.22 15.19 0.77
C PHE A 208 -12.23 16.31 1.01
N GLY A 209 -12.55 17.06 -0.05
CA GLY A 209 -13.42 18.24 -0.01
C GLY A 209 -13.08 19.22 1.13
N LEU A 210 -14.01 19.50 2.04
CA LEU A 210 -13.86 20.40 3.19
C LEU A 210 -13.28 19.73 4.44
N TYR A 211 -12.87 18.46 4.37
CA TYR A 211 -12.47 17.70 5.54
C TYR A 211 -11.08 17.08 5.38
N VAL A 212 -10.43 16.89 6.53
CA VAL A 212 -9.31 15.97 6.69
C VAL A 212 -9.84 14.74 7.41
N TYR A 213 -9.51 13.57 6.91
CA TYR A 213 -9.93 12.26 7.39
C TYR A 213 -8.73 11.47 7.91
N TRP A 214 -8.98 10.52 8.81
CA TRP A 214 -7.93 9.64 9.33
C TRP A 214 -8.47 8.36 9.95
N ILE A 215 -7.52 7.46 10.22
CA ILE A 215 -7.77 6.20 10.91
C ILE A 215 -7.13 6.27 12.30
N GLU A 216 -7.92 5.96 13.32
CA GLU A 216 -7.43 5.66 14.66
C GLU A 216 -7.61 4.18 14.98
N TYR A 217 -6.67 3.65 15.77
CA TYR A 217 -6.79 2.33 16.38
C TYR A 217 -6.77 2.51 17.91
N PRO A 218 -7.94 2.65 18.57
CA PRO A 218 -7.99 2.94 20.00
C PRO A 218 -7.31 1.84 20.84
N GLY A 219 -6.29 2.22 21.62
CA GLY A 219 -5.58 1.32 22.54
C GLY A 219 -4.85 0.17 21.83
N SER A 220 -5.11 -1.08 22.24
CA SER A 220 -4.62 -2.29 21.56
C SER A 220 -5.62 -2.83 20.52
N GLY A 221 -6.61 -2.01 20.12
CA GLY A 221 -7.69 -2.42 19.23
C GLY A 221 -7.21 -2.89 17.85
N THR A 222 -7.90 -3.89 17.32
CA THR A 222 -7.70 -4.46 15.98
C THR A 222 -8.58 -3.81 14.91
N TYR A 223 -9.58 -3.02 15.33
CA TYR A 223 -10.61 -2.47 14.46
C TYR A 223 -10.37 -0.97 14.24
N PRO A 224 -10.31 -0.51 12.97
CA PRO A 224 -10.13 0.91 12.66
C PRO A 224 -11.37 1.74 12.99
N VAL A 225 -11.13 2.94 13.52
CA VAL A 225 -12.14 3.98 13.66
C VAL A 225 -11.77 5.11 12.69
N TYR A 226 -12.65 5.33 11.72
CA TYR A 226 -12.53 6.39 10.74
C TYR A 226 -13.11 7.67 11.29
N LYS A 227 -12.35 8.74 11.16
CA LYS A 227 -12.70 10.05 11.69
C LYS A 227 -12.45 11.14 10.67
N ARG A 228 -13.08 12.29 10.90
CA ARG A 228 -12.85 13.50 10.12
C ARG A 228 -12.94 14.76 10.96
N ARG A 229 -12.35 15.84 10.45
CA ARG A 229 -12.44 17.20 10.97
C ARG A 229 -12.52 18.16 9.79
N LYS A 230 -13.31 19.23 9.93
CA LYS A 230 -13.36 20.27 8.90
C LYS A 230 -11.99 20.95 8.79
N ARG A 231 -11.48 21.06 7.57
CA ARG A 231 -10.18 21.69 7.26
C ARG A 231 -10.24 23.21 7.41
N ILE A 232 -9.07 23.85 7.43
CA ILE A 232 -8.98 25.31 7.25
C ILE A 232 -9.30 25.62 5.78
N THR A 233 -10.34 26.40 5.53
CA THR A 233 -10.64 26.90 4.18
C THR A 233 -9.63 28.00 3.82
N GLN A 234 -9.01 27.91 2.65
CA GLN A 234 -8.01 28.85 2.08
C GLN A 234 -8.58 30.27 1.78
N SER A 235 -9.60 30.74 2.48
CA SER A 235 -10.08 32.11 2.37
C SER A 235 -9.11 33.13 2.99
N SER A 236 -8.07 32.67 3.70
CA SER A 236 -6.97 33.52 4.16
C SER A 236 -5.76 33.33 3.23
N PRO A 237 -5.18 34.41 2.68
CA PRO A 237 -3.94 34.39 1.89
C PRO A 237 -2.71 33.82 2.63
N SER A 238 -2.85 33.48 3.91
CA SER A 238 -1.79 33.06 4.82
C SER A 238 -1.71 31.55 5.08
N THR A 239 -2.59 30.71 4.49
CA THR A 239 -2.53 29.26 4.74
C THR A 239 -1.49 28.61 3.83
N SER A 240 -0.33 28.27 4.39
CA SER A 240 0.80 27.69 3.67
C SER A 240 0.57 26.23 3.27
N CYS A 241 1.24 25.80 2.20
CA CYS A 241 1.26 24.40 1.79
C CYS A 241 1.77 23.49 2.92
N GLY A 242 1.00 22.46 3.28
CA GLY A 242 1.28 21.60 4.43
C GLY A 242 0.52 21.95 5.72
N CYS A 243 -0.34 22.98 5.71
CA CYS A 243 -1.26 23.29 6.80
C CYS A 243 -2.62 22.60 6.62
N PHE A 244 -2.87 21.54 7.38
CA PHE A 244 -4.10 20.73 7.23
C PHE A 244 -5.18 20.99 8.31
N PHE A 245 -4.79 21.40 9.53
CA PHE A 245 -5.70 21.41 10.70
C PHE A 245 -5.93 22.79 11.29
N ALA A 246 -7.19 23.04 11.69
CA ALA A 246 -7.55 24.06 12.67
C ALA A 246 -7.72 23.43 14.06
N PRO A 247 -7.08 23.98 15.12
CA PRO A 247 -7.19 23.47 16.49
C PRO A 247 -8.62 23.55 17.08
N GLU A 248 -9.48 24.43 16.57
CA GLU A 248 -10.79 24.72 17.18
C GLU A 248 -11.98 23.95 16.56
N LYS A 249 -11.76 23.04 15.59
CA LYS A 249 -12.88 22.37 14.89
C LYS A 249 -13.21 21.01 15.52
N PRO A 250 -14.51 20.70 15.76
CA PRO A 250 -14.90 19.43 16.36
C PRO A 250 -14.59 18.25 15.44
N GLU A 251 -14.15 17.16 16.05
CA GLU A 251 -13.94 15.85 15.45
C GLU A 251 -15.27 15.11 15.28
N GLN A 252 -15.42 14.39 14.16
CA GLN A 252 -16.59 13.56 13.88
C GLN A 252 -16.14 12.12 13.56
N THR A 253 -16.84 11.13 14.11
CA THR A 253 -16.68 9.74 13.70
C THR A 253 -17.37 9.54 12.35
N VAL A 254 -16.64 9.00 11.38
CA VAL A 254 -17.12 8.67 10.04
C VAL A 254 -17.62 7.23 10.00
N LEU A 255 -16.86 6.30 10.57
CA LEU A 255 -17.19 4.89 10.63
C LEU A 255 -16.45 4.24 11.80
N ASP A 256 -17.18 3.65 12.75
CA ASP A 256 -16.58 2.83 13.82
C ASP A 256 -16.84 1.35 13.52
N THR A 257 -15.82 0.69 12.96
CA THR A 257 -15.96 -0.71 12.53
C THR A 257 -16.16 -1.66 13.72
N SER A 258 -15.70 -1.29 14.92
CA SER A 258 -15.85 -2.12 16.12
C SER A 258 -17.31 -2.29 16.57
N LEU A 259 -18.19 -1.36 16.18
CA LEU A 259 -19.63 -1.41 16.46
C LEU A 259 -20.41 -2.19 15.41
N MET A 260 -19.81 -2.46 14.25
CA MET A 260 -20.46 -3.06 13.08
C MET A 260 -20.16 -4.54 12.91
N ILE A 261 -19.01 -4.98 13.40
CA ILE A 261 -18.51 -6.34 13.20
C ILE A 261 -19.12 -7.25 14.28
N PRO A 262 -19.75 -8.38 13.89
CA PRO A 262 -20.21 -9.39 14.84
C PRO A 262 -19.07 -9.86 15.75
N LYS A 263 -19.35 -10.07 17.04
CA LYS A 263 -18.32 -10.46 18.03
C LYS A 263 -17.62 -11.79 17.70
N ASP A 264 -18.30 -12.64 16.95
CA ASP A 264 -17.88 -13.96 16.50
C ASP A 264 -17.34 -13.98 15.06
N ALA A 265 -17.27 -12.83 14.38
CA ALA A 265 -16.69 -12.74 13.05
C ALA A 265 -15.20 -13.14 13.12
N SER A 266 -14.83 -14.18 12.38
CA SER A 266 -13.44 -14.66 12.28
C SER A 266 -12.60 -13.83 11.31
N TYR A 267 -13.25 -13.03 10.48
CA TYR A 267 -12.62 -12.18 9.48
C TYR A 267 -13.43 -10.88 9.34
N PHE A 268 -12.75 -9.79 9.03
CA PHE A 268 -13.39 -8.58 8.55
C PHE A 268 -12.43 -7.85 7.62
N TYR A 269 -12.99 -7.20 6.59
CA TYR A 269 -12.27 -6.27 5.75
C TYR A 269 -13.23 -5.19 5.25
N VAL A 270 -12.77 -3.94 5.26
CA VAL A 270 -13.48 -2.83 4.61
C VAL A 270 -12.97 -2.77 3.16
N GLY A 271 -13.84 -3.08 2.20
CA GLY A 271 -13.54 -3.02 0.78
C GLY A 271 -13.57 -1.58 0.27
N ALA A 272 -14.72 -1.17 -0.25
CA ALA A 272 -14.93 0.21 -0.66
C ALA A 272 -15.10 1.13 0.56
N PHE A 273 -14.62 2.35 0.44
CA PHE A 273 -14.90 3.46 1.34
C PHE A 273 -14.88 4.71 0.46
N GLU A 274 -16.03 5.34 0.25
CA GLU A 274 -16.16 6.43 -0.70
C GLU A 274 -17.10 7.48 -0.12
N VAL A 275 -16.53 8.60 0.33
CA VAL A 275 -17.33 9.77 0.70
C VAL A 275 -17.80 10.46 -0.58
N SER A 276 -19.05 10.91 -0.61
CA SER A 276 -19.58 11.63 -1.77
C SER A 276 -18.90 12.99 -1.92
N PRO A 277 -18.27 13.29 -3.08
CA PRO A 277 -17.69 14.61 -3.35
C PRO A 277 -18.75 15.70 -3.53
N TYR A 278 -20.01 15.29 -3.62
CA TYR A 278 -21.18 16.14 -3.88
C TYR A 278 -21.99 16.43 -2.63
N ASN A 279 -21.94 15.52 -1.66
CA ASN A 279 -22.53 15.67 -0.34
C ASN A 279 -21.64 14.95 0.66
N GLU A 280 -20.71 15.69 1.28
CA GLU A 280 -19.67 15.11 2.12
C GLU A 280 -20.22 14.39 3.36
N ASP A 281 -21.51 14.51 3.68
CA ASP A 281 -22.15 13.74 4.75
C ASP A 281 -22.55 12.33 4.34
N LEU A 282 -22.46 11.97 3.06
CA LEU A 282 -22.78 10.63 2.57
C LEU A 282 -21.51 9.80 2.36
N LEU A 283 -21.53 8.57 2.89
CA LEU A 283 -20.48 7.57 2.76
C LEU A 283 -21.07 6.30 2.13
N ALA A 284 -20.41 5.78 1.11
CA ALA A 284 -20.60 4.42 0.61
C ALA A 284 -19.43 3.56 1.11
N TYR A 285 -19.70 2.49 1.84
CA TYR A 285 -18.65 1.59 2.31
C TYR A 285 -19.08 0.13 2.17
N SER A 286 -18.12 -0.78 1.99
CA SER A 286 -18.44 -2.20 1.84
C SER A 286 -17.64 -3.11 2.77
N LEU A 287 -18.25 -4.22 3.20
CA LEU A 287 -17.69 -5.15 4.17
C LEU A 287 -17.61 -6.57 3.61
N ASP A 288 -16.49 -7.25 3.86
CA ASP A 288 -16.32 -8.71 3.71
C ASP A 288 -16.03 -9.31 5.08
N LEU A 289 -16.85 -10.28 5.50
CA LEU A 289 -16.74 -10.96 6.80
C LEU A 289 -16.20 -12.40 6.68
N THR A 290 -15.78 -12.80 5.48
CA THR A 290 -15.42 -14.18 5.13
C THR A 290 -14.04 -14.32 4.48
N GLY A 291 -13.51 -13.24 3.90
CA GLY A 291 -12.26 -13.26 3.13
C GLY A 291 -12.46 -13.77 1.71
N SER A 292 -13.70 -13.72 1.19
CA SER A 292 -14.05 -14.15 -0.17
C SER A 292 -13.84 -13.06 -1.23
N GLU A 293 -13.50 -11.84 -0.79
CA GLU A 293 -13.50 -10.64 -1.64
C GLU A 293 -14.88 -10.35 -2.27
N ARG A 294 -15.96 -10.91 -1.70
CA ARG A 294 -17.34 -10.55 -2.00
C ARG A 294 -17.85 -9.64 -0.90
N TYR A 295 -18.27 -8.45 -1.29
CA TYR A 295 -18.60 -7.39 -0.35
C TYR A 295 -20.11 -7.16 -0.27
N THR A 296 -20.56 -6.68 0.90
CA THR A 296 -21.86 -6.04 1.05
C THR A 296 -21.65 -4.53 1.15
N LEU A 297 -22.20 -3.78 0.21
CA LEU A 297 -22.14 -2.32 0.14
C LEU A 297 -23.29 -1.69 0.95
N HIS A 298 -22.93 -0.66 1.71
CA HIS A 298 -23.77 0.10 2.62
C HIS A 298 -23.69 1.59 2.28
N LEU A 299 -24.78 2.30 2.51
CA LEU A 299 -24.86 3.76 2.41
C LEU A 299 -25.14 4.36 3.79
N HIS A 300 -24.39 5.39 4.16
CA HIS A 300 -24.36 5.94 5.50
C HIS A 300 -24.32 7.46 5.50
N ASN A 301 -25.11 8.09 6.37
CA ASN A 301 -25.01 9.51 6.66
C ASN A 301 -24.13 9.73 7.90
N ILE A 302 -22.97 10.34 7.69
CA ILE A 302 -21.94 10.59 8.70
C ILE A 302 -22.46 11.49 9.82
N SER A 303 -23.09 12.63 9.48
CA SER A 303 -23.50 13.64 10.46
C SER A 303 -24.60 13.14 11.41
N SER A 304 -25.54 12.35 10.93
CA SER A 304 -26.59 11.73 11.75
C SER A 304 -26.18 10.36 12.32
N SER A 305 -25.07 9.80 11.85
CA SER A 305 -24.64 8.42 12.16
C SER A 305 -25.73 7.38 11.87
N THR A 306 -26.49 7.57 10.79
CA THR A 306 -27.54 6.63 10.36
C THR A 306 -27.17 5.95 9.05
N SER A 307 -27.35 4.64 8.98
CA SER A 307 -27.21 3.88 7.74
C SER A 307 -28.58 3.63 7.11
N ILE A 308 -28.61 3.56 5.79
CA ILE A 308 -29.79 3.14 5.04
C ILE A 308 -29.99 1.63 5.31
N PRO A 309 -31.21 1.18 5.64
CA PRO A 309 -31.47 -0.24 5.92
C PRO A 309 -31.20 -1.17 4.73
N SER A 310 -31.45 -0.70 3.51
CA SER A 310 -31.20 -1.45 2.27
C SER A 310 -29.69 -1.61 2.05
N THR A 311 -29.24 -2.85 1.83
CA THR A 311 -27.85 -3.19 1.49
C THR A 311 -27.77 -3.77 0.08
N ILE A 312 -26.58 -3.70 -0.51
CA ILE A 312 -26.31 -4.23 -1.85
C ILE A 312 -25.26 -5.33 -1.68
N SER A 313 -25.66 -6.58 -1.91
CA SER A 313 -24.78 -7.75 -1.77
C SER A 313 -24.01 -8.05 -3.06
N ASP A 314 -22.95 -8.85 -2.92
CA ASP A 314 -22.11 -9.36 -4.02
C ASP A 314 -21.45 -8.26 -4.87
N THR A 315 -21.05 -7.17 -4.23
CA THR A 315 -20.23 -6.15 -4.87
C THR A 315 -18.76 -6.53 -4.83
N TYR A 316 -17.95 -5.90 -5.68
CA TYR A 316 -16.50 -5.99 -5.64
C TYR A 316 -15.88 -4.66 -5.14
N TYR A 317 -14.61 -4.40 -5.44
CA TYR A 317 -13.86 -3.27 -4.87
C TYR A 317 -14.21 -1.89 -5.43
N SER A 318 -14.94 -1.77 -6.55
CA SER A 318 -15.09 -0.49 -7.25
C SER A 318 -16.43 0.18 -6.95
N VAL A 319 -16.38 1.38 -6.36
CA VAL A 319 -17.57 2.19 -6.00
C VAL A 319 -17.29 3.68 -6.26
N ARG A 320 -18.23 4.40 -6.87
CA ARG A 320 -18.15 5.85 -7.13
C ARG A 320 -19.50 6.54 -7.02
N TRP A 321 -19.55 7.74 -6.44
CA TRP A 321 -20.76 8.56 -6.44
C TRP A 321 -21.00 9.24 -7.80
N ALA A 322 -22.26 9.32 -8.19
CA ALA A 322 -22.70 10.10 -9.35
C ALA A 322 -22.67 11.61 -9.06
N PRO A 323 -22.35 12.46 -10.06
CA PRO A 323 -22.41 13.93 -9.96
C PRO A 323 -23.69 14.52 -9.35
N SER A 324 -23.51 15.64 -8.63
CA SER A 324 -24.55 16.33 -7.84
C SER A 324 -25.71 16.92 -8.64
N THR A 325 -25.59 16.98 -9.97
CA THR A 325 -26.64 17.51 -10.85
C THR A 325 -27.83 16.56 -10.98
N GLU A 326 -27.70 15.33 -10.44
CA GLU A 326 -28.77 14.37 -10.31
C GLU A 326 -29.79 14.78 -9.23
N PRO A 327 -31.10 14.58 -9.47
CA PRO A 327 -32.13 14.85 -8.47
C PRO A 327 -32.07 13.86 -7.27
N ARG A 328 -31.40 12.73 -7.43
CA ARG A 328 -31.23 11.67 -6.43
C ARG A 328 -29.75 11.40 -6.18
N HIS A 329 -29.40 11.03 -4.94
CA HIS A 329 -28.03 10.57 -4.65
C HIS A 329 -27.84 9.16 -5.19
N CYS A 330 -26.93 9.00 -6.17
CA CYS A 330 -26.68 7.72 -6.82
C CYS A 330 -25.23 7.27 -6.66
N VAL A 331 -25.03 5.96 -6.59
CA VAL A 331 -23.74 5.28 -6.50
C VAL A 331 -23.63 4.26 -7.62
N TYR A 332 -22.49 4.25 -8.30
CA TYR A 332 -22.08 3.20 -9.22
C TYR A 332 -21.21 2.20 -8.48
N TYR A 333 -21.32 0.92 -8.81
CA TYR A 333 -20.46 -0.13 -8.28
C TYR A 333 -20.30 -1.28 -9.26
N ASN A 334 -19.25 -2.08 -9.09
CA ASN A 334 -19.05 -3.30 -9.88
C ASN A 334 -19.45 -4.57 -9.14
N THR A 335 -19.87 -5.57 -9.89
CA THR A 335 -20.13 -6.94 -9.42
C THR A 335 -19.46 -7.94 -10.35
N ASN A 336 -19.24 -9.16 -9.84
CA ASN A 336 -18.60 -10.20 -10.64
C ASN A 336 -19.60 -11.00 -11.45
N ASP A 337 -19.14 -11.49 -12.60
CA ASP A 337 -19.83 -12.51 -13.37
C ASP A 337 -19.85 -13.84 -12.61
N GLU A 338 -20.99 -14.54 -12.65
CA GLU A 338 -21.21 -15.80 -11.91
C GLU A 338 -20.28 -16.93 -12.39
N LYS A 339 -19.97 -16.98 -13.69
CA LYS A 339 -19.20 -18.07 -14.30
C LYS A 339 -17.69 -17.86 -14.12
N TYR A 340 -17.22 -16.63 -14.29
CA TYR A 340 -15.79 -16.31 -14.29
C TYR A 340 -15.29 -15.75 -12.95
N GLY A 341 -16.19 -15.33 -12.05
CA GLY A 341 -15.82 -14.69 -10.79
C GLY A 341 -15.07 -13.37 -10.97
N THR A 342 -15.16 -12.76 -12.15
CA THR A 342 -14.43 -11.56 -12.57
C THR A 342 -15.38 -10.35 -12.57
N PRO A 343 -14.99 -9.17 -12.07
CA PRO A 343 -15.84 -7.97 -12.10
C PRO A 343 -16.14 -7.58 -13.55
N MET A 344 -17.36 -7.82 -14.02
CA MET A 344 -17.75 -7.63 -15.43
C MET A 344 -19.00 -6.77 -15.60
N HIS A 345 -19.70 -6.45 -14.50
CA HIS A 345 -20.93 -5.67 -14.54
C HIS A 345 -20.77 -4.40 -13.72
N ILE A 346 -21.25 -3.28 -14.25
CA ILE A 346 -21.41 -2.03 -13.51
C ILE A 346 -22.90 -1.78 -13.31
N TYR A 347 -23.29 -1.58 -12.06
CA TYR A 347 -24.63 -1.20 -11.66
C TYR A 347 -24.64 0.23 -11.14
N ARG A 348 -25.82 0.84 -11.17
CA ARG A 348 -26.12 2.12 -10.52
C ARG A 348 -27.26 1.91 -9.55
N THR A 349 -27.11 2.39 -8.31
CA THR A 349 -28.17 2.42 -7.31
C THR A 349 -28.42 3.86 -6.85
N CYS A 350 -29.67 4.30 -6.89
CA CYS A 350 -30.10 5.64 -6.53
C CYS A 350 -31.01 5.62 -5.30
N LEU A 351 -30.83 6.58 -4.39
CA LEU A 351 -31.72 6.80 -3.26
C LEU A 351 -33.05 7.39 -3.72
N VAL A 352 -34.14 6.66 -3.52
CA VAL A 352 -35.51 7.19 -3.73
C VAL A 352 -35.98 7.89 -2.47
N HIS A 353 -35.83 7.21 -1.33
CA HIS A 353 -35.99 7.76 0.02
C HIS A 353 -34.87 7.21 0.93
N TRP A 354 -34.80 7.67 2.18
CA TRP A 354 -33.76 7.25 3.13
C TRP A 354 -33.84 5.76 3.57
N ASP A 355 -34.86 5.03 3.10
CA ASP A 355 -35.09 3.61 3.35
C ASP A 355 -35.15 2.75 2.06
N THR A 356 -35.26 3.37 0.89
CA THR A 356 -35.54 2.69 -0.38
C THR A 356 -34.60 3.13 -1.49
N VAL A 357 -34.13 2.16 -2.27
CA VAL A 357 -33.20 2.37 -3.38
C VAL A 357 -33.72 1.72 -4.66
N GLU A 358 -33.37 2.30 -5.80
CA GLU A 358 -33.61 1.74 -7.14
C GLU A 358 -32.28 1.39 -7.79
N THR A 359 -32.19 0.22 -8.40
CA THR A 359 -30.97 -0.32 -9.00
C THR A 359 -31.17 -0.64 -10.47
N GLU A 360 -30.18 -0.33 -11.31
CA GLU A 360 -30.15 -0.70 -12.72
C GLU A 360 -28.75 -1.18 -13.15
N LEU A 361 -28.71 -2.07 -14.14
CA LEU A 361 -27.49 -2.45 -14.83
C LEU A 361 -27.12 -1.36 -15.85
N VAL A 362 -25.91 -0.81 -15.73
CA VAL A 362 -25.42 0.28 -16.59
C VAL A 362 -24.68 -0.27 -17.80
N ILE A 363 -23.72 -1.16 -17.56
CA ILE A 363 -22.93 -1.80 -18.62
C ILE A 363 -22.46 -3.17 -18.16
N SER A 364 -22.39 -4.10 -19.11
CA SER A 364 -21.77 -5.41 -18.95
C SER A 364 -20.66 -5.58 -19.98
N GLN A 365 -19.46 -5.93 -19.52
CA GLN A 365 -18.41 -6.48 -20.37
C GLN A 365 -18.68 -7.96 -20.60
N THR A 366 -18.36 -8.48 -21.79
CA THR A 366 -18.53 -9.89 -22.16
C THR A 366 -17.21 -10.62 -22.40
N ASP A 367 -16.12 -9.90 -22.60
CA ASP A 367 -14.78 -10.47 -22.70
C ASP A 367 -14.23 -10.81 -21.30
N PRO A 368 -14.05 -12.09 -20.95
CA PRO A 368 -13.57 -12.49 -19.62
C PRO A 368 -12.09 -12.16 -19.38
N THR A 369 -11.38 -11.65 -20.40
CA THR A 369 -10.01 -11.12 -20.23
C THR A 369 -9.99 -9.67 -19.75
N LEU A 370 -11.15 -9.02 -19.70
CA LEU A 370 -11.34 -7.64 -19.27
C LEU A 370 -12.19 -7.59 -18.01
N THR A 371 -11.80 -6.71 -17.09
CA THR A 371 -12.58 -6.31 -15.92
C THR A 371 -13.31 -5.01 -16.19
N ALA A 372 -14.48 -4.80 -15.59
CA ALA A 372 -15.19 -3.53 -15.58
C ALA A 372 -14.98 -2.83 -14.22
N ASN A 373 -14.23 -1.73 -14.24
CA ASN A 373 -13.93 -0.91 -13.06
C ASN A 373 -14.45 0.51 -13.24
N LEU A 374 -14.70 1.22 -12.14
CA LEU A 374 -15.05 2.63 -12.14
C LEU A 374 -13.79 3.48 -11.95
N GLU A 375 -13.63 4.48 -12.82
CA GLU A 375 -12.59 5.48 -12.75
C GLU A 375 -13.21 6.87 -12.80
N ALA A 376 -12.67 7.82 -12.05
CA ALA A 376 -13.12 9.20 -12.06
C ALA A 376 -11.90 10.13 -12.19
N THR A 377 -12.08 11.25 -12.87
CA THR A 377 -11.04 12.28 -12.95
C THR A 377 -10.80 12.88 -11.57
N VAL A 378 -9.57 13.35 -11.30
CA VAL A 378 -9.19 13.93 -9.99
C VAL A 378 -10.16 15.00 -9.49
N ASP A 379 -10.70 15.80 -10.40
CA ASP A 379 -11.62 16.88 -10.10
C ASP A 379 -13.09 16.43 -9.94
N GLY A 380 -13.37 15.14 -10.09
CA GLY A 380 -14.71 14.56 -10.02
C GLY A 380 -15.62 14.93 -11.19
N GLY A 381 -15.11 15.62 -12.21
CA GLY A 381 -15.94 16.10 -13.32
C GLY A 381 -16.47 14.98 -14.22
N TYR A 382 -15.71 13.90 -14.37
CA TYR A 382 -16.06 12.79 -15.26
C TYR A 382 -15.93 11.45 -14.56
N LEU A 383 -16.89 10.56 -14.83
CA LEU A 383 -16.93 9.18 -14.36
C LEU A 383 -16.94 8.24 -15.56
N PHE A 384 -16.09 7.22 -15.52
CA PHE A 384 -15.91 6.22 -16.56
C PHE A 384 -16.13 4.81 -16.03
N ALA A 385 -16.64 3.93 -16.90
CA ALA A 385 -16.43 2.49 -16.80
C ALA A 385 -15.17 2.15 -17.61
N ALA A 386 -14.08 1.82 -16.93
CA ALA A 386 -12.83 1.36 -17.51
C ALA A 386 -12.89 -0.17 -17.69
N MET A 387 -12.78 -0.62 -18.93
CA MET A 387 -12.62 -2.02 -19.28
C MET A 387 -11.13 -2.33 -19.34
N VAL A 388 -10.60 -3.07 -18.37
CA VAL A 388 -9.15 -3.23 -18.17
C VAL A 388 -8.77 -4.70 -18.13
N GLY A 389 -7.83 -5.09 -18.99
CA GLY A 389 -7.14 -6.38 -18.98
C GLY A 389 -5.63 -6.21 -18.81
N GLN A 390 -4.88 -7.31 -18.88
CA GLN A 390 -3.43 -7.26 -18.62
C GLN A 390 -2.58 -6.48 -19.63
N ILE A 391 -3.12 -6.20 -20.82
CA ILE A 391 -2.42 -5.50 -21.91
C ILE A 391 -3.31 -4.47 -22.61
N THR A 392 -4.53 -4.25 -22.14
CA THR A 392 -5.50 -3.45 -22.89
C THR A 392 -6.44 -2.73 -21.94
N SER A 393 -6.69 -1.45 -22.21
CA SER A 393 -7.76 -0.71 -21.56
C SER A 393 -8.57 0.11 -22.55
N THR A 394 -9.86 0.28 -22.26
CA THR A 394 -10.75 1.23 -22.93
C THR A 394 -11.75 1.79 -21.94
N HIS A 395 -12.31 2.96 -22.23
CA HIS A 395 -13.18 3.68 -21.30
C HIS A 395 -14.52 4.00 -21.94
N HIS A 396 -15.57 3.89 -21.13
CA HIS A 396 -16.91 4.36 -21.46
C HIS A 396 -17.29 5.49 -20.50
N LEU A 397 -17.63 6.66 -21.02
CA LEU A 397 -18.18 7.75 -20.24
C LEU A 397 -19.53 7.35 -19.64
N LEU A 398 -19.65 7.45 -18.32
CA LEU A 398 -20.89 7.21 -17.57
C LEU A 398 -21.54 8.53 -17.12
N SER A 399 -20.72 9.52 -16.77
CA SER A 399 -21.22 10.81 -16.31
C SER A 399 -20.22 11.92 -16.62
N ALA A 400 -20.76 13.09 -16.92
CA ALA A 400 -20.04 14.34 -17.14
C ALA A 400 -20.53 15.41 -16.15
N PRO A 401 -19.98 16.64 -16.14
CA PRO A 401 -20.43 17.69 -15.24
C PRO A 401 -21.91 18.08 -15.39
N SER A 402 -22.51 17.80 -16.55
CA SER A 402 -23.94 18.00 -16.81
C SER A 402 -24.84 16.93 -16.20
N GLY A 403 -24.27 15.84 -15.66
CA GLY A 403 -25.01 14.67 -15.15
C GLY A 403 -24.65 13.38 -15.89
N PRO A 404 -25.40 12.29 -15.62
CA PRO A 404 -25.20 11.00 -16.28
C PRO A 404 -25.43 11.12 -17.79
N VAL A 405 -24.74 10.31 -18.58
CA VAL A 405 -25.11 10.14 -19.99
C VAL A 405 -26.31 9.18 -20.09
N SER A 406 -27.14 9.33 -21.12
CA SER A 406 -28.31 8.46 -21.34
C SER A 406 -27.94 7.00 -21.59
N SER A 407 -26.75 6.76 -22.13
CA SER A 407 -26.15 5.43 -22.32
C SER A 407 -24.63 5.54 -22.27
N PRO A 408 -23.90 4.57 -21.69
CA PRO A 408 -22.45 4.58 -21.65
C PRO A 408 -21.82 4.80 -23.02
N GLN A 409 -20.94 5.81 -23.14
CA GLN A 409 -20.35 6.21 -24.41
C GLN A 409 -18.88 5.82 -24.48
N GLN A 410 -18.51 4.96 -25.42
CA GLN A 410 -17.12 4.60 -25.68
C GLN A 410 -16.28 5.81 -26.10
N LEU A 411 -15.13 6.02 -25.45
CA LEU A 411 -14.26 7.17 -25.73
C LEU A 411 -13.33 6.92 -26.92
N PHE A 412 -12.72 5.74 -26.96
CA PHE A 412 -11.77 5.32 -27.99
C PHE A 412 -12.08 3.91 -28.44
N LYS A 413 -11.80 3.59 -29.70
CA LYS A 413 -11.90 2.21 -30.17
C LYS A 413 -10.91 1.33 -29.42
N LEU A 414 -11.39 0.21 -28.86
CA LEU A 414 -10.54 -0.77 -28.19
C LEU A 414 -9.46 -1.28 -29.15
N GLN A 415 -8.22 -1.27 -28.66
CA GLN A 415 -7.07 -1.81 -29.37
C GLN A 415 -6.27 -2.71 -28.44
N ILE A 416 -6.10 -3.97 -28.85
CA ILE A 416 -5.29 -4.94 -28.11
C ILE A 416 -3.84 -4.43 -28.02
N GLY A 417 -3.26 -4.50 -26.82
CA GLY A 417 -1.91 -4.01 -26.53
C GLY A 417 -1.84 -2.54 -26.07
N THR A 418 -2.95 -1.79 -26.17
CA THR A 418 -2.98 -0.37 -25.80
C THR A 418 -3.59 -0.18 -24.40
N LEU A 419 -2.78 0.36 -23.49
CA LEU A 419 -3.16 0.81 -22.15
C LEU A 419 -3.23 2.34 -22.13
N ASN A 420 -4.18 2.85 -21.36
CA ASN A 420 -4.33 4.27 -21.12
C ASN A 420 -5.01 4.58 -19.76
N ASP A 421 -4.68 5.74 -19.22
CA ASP A 421 -5.34 6.39 -18.09
C ASP A 421 -5.75 7.81 -18.50
N ILE A 422 -6.88 8.30 -17.99
CA ILE A 422 -7.49 9.58 -18.41
C ILE A 422 -7.65 10.49 -17.19
N GLU A 423 -7.13 11.71 -17.30
CA GLU A 423 -7.35 12.79 -16.34
C GLU A 423 -7.93 14.02 -17.03
N HIS A 424 -8.63 14.86 -16.27
CA HIS A 424 -9.31 16.04 -16.82
C HIS A 424 -8.81 17.34 -16.19
N ARG A 425 -8.64 18.35 -17.04
CA ARG A 425 -8.52 19.72 -16.57
C ARG A 425 -8.97 20.74 -17.61
N ALA A 426 -9.80 21.68 -17.14
CA ALA A 426 -10.32 22.79 -17.93
C ALA A 426 -11.05 22.32 -19.20
N LEU A 427 -10.44 22.50 -20.38
CA LEU A 427 -11.04 22.10 -21.67
C LEU A 427 -10.37 20.87 -22.29
N HIS A 428 -9.48 20.19 -21.55
CA HIS A 428 -8.68 19.08 -22.07
C HIS A 428 -8.75 17.85 -21.18
N PHE A 429 -8.74 16.69 -21.83
CA PHE A 429 -8.33 15.43 -21.21
C PHE A 429 -6.82 15.25 -21.44
N TYR A 430 -6.12 14.88 -20.38
CA TYR A 430 -4.74 14.39 -20.42
C TYR A 430 -4.82 12.86 -20.41
N ILE A 431 -4.07 12.23 -21.31
CA ILE A 431 -4.13 10.78 -21.53
C ILE A 431 -2.71 10.25 -21.48
N ARG A 432 -2.41 9.45 -20.44
CA ARG A 432 -1.19 8.66 -20.37
C ARG A 432 -1.47 7.38 -21.16
N THR A 433 -0.67 7.07 -22.17
CA THR A 433 -0.90 5.87 -23.00
C THR A 433 0.40 5.27 -23.52
N ASN A 434 0.41 3.97 -23.78
CA ASN A 434 1.48 3.28 -24.50
C ASN A 434 1.20 3.14 -26.02
N ALA A 435 0.18 3.84 -26.52
CA ALA A 435 -0.20 3.83 -27.93
C ALA A 435 0.97 4.16 -28.88
N ASN A 436 0.89 3.64 -30.10
CA ASN A 436 1.90 3.83 -31.15
C ASN A 436 3.32 3.37 -30.73
N GLY A 437 3.41 2.27 -29.97
CA GLY A 437 4.68 1.65 -29.58
C GLY A 437 5.42 2.36 -28.43
N ALA A 438 4.77 3.29 -27.74
CA ALA A 438 5.33 4.00 -26.59
C ALA A 438 5.31 3.12 -25.32
N TYR A 439 6.07 2.03 -25.27
CA TYR A 439 6.00 1.05 -24.18
C TYR A 439 6.21 1.66 -22.78
N ASN A 440 7.11 2.64 -22.63
CA ASN A 440 7.32 3.37 -21.38
C ASN A 440 6.33 4.54 -21.16
N PHE A 441 5.24 4.52 -21.92
CA PHE A 441 4.16 5.49 -21.97
C PHE A 441 4.59 6.88 -22.46
N GLN A 442 3.60 7.64 -22.88
CA GLN A 442 3.66 9.05 -23.24
C GLN A 442 2.40 9.73 -22.71
N ILE A 443 2.40 11.07 -22.66
CA ILE A 443 1.22 11.85 -22.28
C ILE A 443 0.82 12.76 -23.42
N ILE A 444 -0.42 12.61 -23.89
CA ILE A 444 -1.05 13.53 -24.84
C ILE A 444 -2.16 14.30 -24.15
N ARG A 445 -2.59 15.42 -24.73
CA ARG A 445 -3.87 16.05 -24.40
C ARG A 445 -4.79 16.11 -25.61
N LEU A 446 -6.10 15.95 -25.38
CA LEU A 446 -7.16 16.07 -26.37
C LEU A 446 -8.26 17.02 -25.87
N PRO A 447 -8.95 17.76 -26.76
CA PRO A 447 -10.06 18.61 -26.35
C PRO A 447 -11.23 17.78 -25.81
N VAL A 448 -11.75 18.17 -24.64
CA VAL A 448 -12.91 17.54 -23.98
C VAL A 448 -14.11 17.49 -24.92
N SER A 449 -14.38 18.60 -25.63
CA SER A 449 -15.51 18.69 -26.54
C SER A 449 -15.50 17.61 -27.62
N ARG A 450 -14.34 17.24 -28.14
CA ARG A 450 -14.21 16.20 -29.16
C ARG A 450 -14.38 14.80 -28.58
N VAL A 451 -13.75 14.54 -27.43
CA VAL A 451 -13.84 13.25 -26.73
C VAL A 451 -15.28 12.96 -26.31
N VAL A 452 -15.93 13.93 -25.65
CA VAL A 452 -17.31 13.78 -25.16
C VAL A 452 -18.34 13.78 -26.28
N ASN A 453 -18.09 14.43 -27.42
CA ASN A 453 -18.98 14.34 -28.59
C ASN A 453 -18.85 13.01 -29.36
N GLY A 454 -17.90 12.15 -28.99
CA GLY A 454 -17.73 10.83 -29.60
C GLY A 454 -16.94 10.84 -30.90
N ASP A 455 -16.21 11.93 -31.21
CA ASP A 455 -15.37 12.04 -32.41
C ASP A 455 -14.35 10.90 -32.54
N PHE A 456 -13.95 10.33 -31.40
CA PHE A 456 -12.92 9.29 -31.29
C PHE A 456 -13.46 7.89 -31.01
N ALA A 457 -14.77 7.71 -30.84
CA ALA A 457 -15.37 6.44 -30.41
C ALA A 457 -15.01 5.25 -31.35
N ASN A 458 -14.78 5.55 -32.63
CA ASN A 458 -14.45 4.56 -33.67
C ASN A 458 -12.98 4.60 -34.13
N ILE A 459 -12.13 5.39 -33.48
CA ILE A 459 -10.71 5.58 -33.82
C ILE A 459 -9.86 5.07 -32.65
N THR A 460 -8.76 4.36 -32.92
CA THR A 460 -7.89 3.88 -31.84
C THR A 460 -6.95 4.98 -31.34
N LEU A 461 -6.43 4.84 -30.12
CA LEU A 461 -5.42 5.78 -29.61
C LEU A 461 -4.15 5.80 -30.47
N ASP A 462 -3.77 4.70 -31.11
CA ASP A 462 -2.63 4.69 -32.05
C ASP A 462 -2.89 5.60 -33.25
N GLU A 463 -4.07 5.54 -33.84
CA GLU A 463 -4.47 6.39 -34.97
C GLU A 463 -4.52 7.87 -34.55
N ILE A 464 -5.04 8.15 -33.35
CA ILE A 464 -5.09 9.50 -32.78
C ILE A 464 -3.69 10.05 -32.55
N VAL A 465 -2.79 9.28 -31.92
CA VAL A 465 -1.41 9.71 -31.65
C VAL A 465 -0.65 9.98 -32.96
N LYS A 466 -0.84 9.14 -33.98
CA LYS A 466 -0.20 9.34 -35.31
C LYS A 466 -0.63 10.63 -36.01
N ASN A 467 -1.86 11.09 -35.76
CA ASN A 467 -2.45 12.26 -36.41
C ASN A 467 -2.85 13.34 -35.39
N LEU A 468 -2.10 13.46 -34.29
CA LEU A 468 -2.50 14.22 -33.10
C LEU A 468 -2.86 15.67 -33.40
N ASP A 469 -2.08 16.34 -34.25
CA ASP A 469 -2.32 17.74 -34.63
C ASP A 469 -3.65 17.92 -35.39
N SER A 470 -4.01 16.98 -36.28
CA SER A 470 -5.30 16.99 -36.98
C SER A 470 -6.50 16.80 -36.04
N HIS A 471 -6.22 16.26 -34.85
CA HIS A 471 -7.20 16.07 -33.80
C HIS A 471 -7.29 17.25 -32.82
N ASN A 472 -6.56 18.34 -33.08
CA ASN A 472 -6.32 19.46 -32.14
C ASN A 472 -5.74 18.96 -30.80
N GLY A 473 -4.98 17.87 -30.85
CA GLY A 473 -4.26 17.34 -29.71
C GLY A 473 -2.90 18.01 -29.52
N THR A 474 -2.25 17.71 -28.41
CA THR A 474 -0.86 18.14 -28.18
C THR A 474 -0.09 17.03 -27.47
N MET A 475 1.15 16.78 -27.88
CA MET A 475 2.06 15.94 -27.14
C MET A 475 2.56 16.71 -25.91
N ILE A 476 2.28 16.21 -24.72
CA ILE A 476 2.73 16.83 -23.45
C ILE A 476 4.06 16.22 -23.02
N LEU A 477 4.17 14.89 -23.08
CA LEU A 477 5.42 14.18 -22.84
C LEU A 477 5.58 13.07 -23.83
N GLN A 478 6.67 13.13 -24.58
CA GLN A 478 7.02 12.09 -25.52
C GLN A 478 7.62 10.88 -24.80
N HIS A 479 7.36 9.71 -25.38
CA HIS A 479 7.98 8.44 -24.97
C HIS A 479 9.50 8.52 -24.87
N SER A 480 10.06 7.87 -23.84
CA SER A 480 11.49 7.65 -23.66
C SER A 480 11.79 6.19 -23.37
N SER A 481 12.83 5.65 -24.01
CA SER A 481 13.27 4.27 -23.78
C SER A 481 13.85 4.02 -22.39
N THR A 482 14.21 5.07 -21.66
CA THR A 482 14.85 5.00 -20.34
C THR A 482 13.96 5.45 -19.19
N THR A 483 12.90 6.20 -19.50
CA THR A 483 12.03 6.85 -18.50
C THR A 483 10.64 6.26 -18.59
N TYR A 484 10.30 5.41 -17.63
CA TYR A 484 8.97 4.83 -17.53
C TYR A 484 8.03 5.81 -16.83
N LEU A 485 7.06 6.36 -17.55
CA LEU A 485 6.02 7.20 -16.96
C LEU A 485 5.00 6.30 -16.27
N GLU A 486 4.94 6.31 -14.95
CA GLU A 486 4.10 5.40 -14.17
C GLU A 486 2.67 5.91 -14.00
N LYS A 487 2.53 7.22 -13.73
CA LYS A 487 1.27 7.83 -13.31
C LYS A 487 1.30 9.33 -13.56
N MET A 488 0.13 9.91 -13.79
CA MET A 488 -0.08 11.36 -13.80
C MET A 488 -1.16 11.74 -12.80
N GLU A 489 -1.00 12.92 -12.19
CA GLU A 489 -1.98 13.54 -11.30
C GLU A 489 -2.16 14.99 -11.73
N VAL A 490 -3.41 15.34 -12.07
CA VAL A 490 -3.73 16.67 -12.61
C VAL A 490 -4.46 17.51 -11.56
N PHE A 491 -3.92 18.70 -11.30
CA PHE A 491 -4.40 19.68 -10.33
C PHE A 491 -4.92 20.94 -11.04
N ARG A 492 -5.37 21.93 -10.25
CA ARG A 492 -5.96 23.17 -10.76
C ARG A 492 -5.05 23.91 -11.74
N ASN A 493 -3.80 24.09 -11.36
CA ASN A 493 -2.84 24.86 -12.14
C ASN A 493 -1.61 24.03 -12.48
N HIS A 494 -1.54 22.78 -12.04
CA HIS A 494 -0.33 21.98 -12.12
C HIS A 494 -0.61 20.53 -12.47
N MET A 495 0.40 19.79 -12.90
CA MET A 495 0.36 18.35 -13.06
C MET A 495 1.59 17.74 -12.41
N ALA A 496 1.45 16.68 -11.63
CA ALA A 496 2.57 15.85 -11.20
C ALA A 496 2.62 14.60 -12.07
N VAL A 497 3.82 14.20 -12.52
CA VAL A 497 4.01 12.95 -13.25
C VAL A 497 5.09 12.14 -12.56
N TRP A 498 4.71 10.94 -12.18
CA TRP A 498 5.58 9.97 -11.54
C TRP A 498 6.26 9.12 -12.59
N TYR A 499 7.56 8.93 -12.43
CA TYR A 499 8.35 8.19 -13.40
C TYR A 499 9.44 7.36 -12.71
N ARG A 500 9.94 6.35 -13.42
CA ARG A 500 11.12 5.59 -13.02
C ARG A 500 12.25 5.72 -14.02
N ILE A 501 13.47 5.83 -13.48
CA ILE A 501 14.71 5.62 -14.20
C ILE A 501 15.54 4.64 -13.37
N ASN A 502 16.07 3.59 -14.00
CA ASN A 502 16.89 2.58 -13.33
C ASN A 502 16.26 2.03 -12.03
N GLY A 503 14.97 1.70 -11.99
CA GLY A 503 14.34 1.17 -10.77
C GLY A 503 13.83 2.23 -9.79
N LEU A 504 14.23 3.49 -9.93
CA LEU A 504 14.02 4.52 -8.90
C LEU A 504 12.88 5.46 -9.28
N ARG A 505 11.85 5.52 -8.43
CA ARG A 505 10.70 6.43 -8.63
C ARG A 505 11.07 7.86 -8.27
N ASN A 506 10.72 8.78 -9.16
CA ASN A 506 10.81 10.22 -8.99
C ASN A 506 9.52 10.88 -9.53
N PHE A 507 9.40 12.19 -9.40
CA PHE A 507 8.35 12.94 -10.08
C PHE A 507 8.83 14.30 -10.56
N PHE A 508 8.16 14.87 -11.55
CA PHE A 508 8.27 16.27 -11.95
C PHE A 508 6.90 16.93 -11.90
N ALA A 509 6.91 18.25 -11.72
CA ALA A 509 5.73 19.09 -11.74
C ALA A 509 5.64 19.85 -13.08
N PHE A 510 4.45 20.14 -13.56
CA PHE A 510 4.22 21.10 -14.64
C PHE A 510 3.35 22.23 -14.14
N ASP A 511 3.60 23.42 -14.65
CA ASP A 511 2.61 24.48 -14.69
C ASP A 511 1.70 24.26 -15.92
N LEU A 512 0.39 24.25 -15.70
CA LEU A 512 -0.64 24.12 -16.73
C LEU A 512 -1.25 25.48 -17.11
N THR A 513 -0.84 26.57 -16.46
CA THR A 513 -1.30 27.93 -16.76
C THR A 513 -0.50 28.60 -17.88
N SER A 514 0.70 28.09 -18.16
CA SER A 514 1.57 28.46 -19.27
C SER A 514 1.67 27.31 -20.30
N GLU A 515 2.26 27.57 -21.47
CA GLU A 515 2.69 26.48 -22.36
C GLU A 515 3.54 25.51 -21.53
N PRO A 516 3.25 24.20 -21.54
CA PRO A 516 3.83 23.26 -20.59
C PRO A 516 5.34 23.13 -20.80
N THR A 517 6.13 23.95 -20.10
CA THR A 517 7.56 23.77 -19.97
C THR A 517 7.82 22.72 -18.91
N ILE A 518 8.64 21.70 -19.23
CA ILE A 518 9.06 20.68 -18.27
C ILE A 518 9.74 21.40 -17.09
N ALA A 519 9.16 21.33 -15.89
CA ALA A 519 9.86 21.84 -14.71
C ALA A 519 11.03 20.91 -14.36
N GLN A 520 11.98 21.45 -13.60
CA GLN A 520 13.13 20.67 -13.13
C GLN A 520 12.67 19.45 -12.33
N PRO A 521 13.30 18.27 -12.53
CA PRO A 521 12.94 17.07 -11.79
C PRO A 521 13.19 17.29 -10.30
N ILE A 522 12.29 16.74 -9.47
CA ILE A 522 12.51 16.69 -8.03
C ILE A 522 13.17 15.36 -7.73
N GLU A 523 14.50 15.37 -7.75
CA GLU A 523 15.28 14.17 -7.52
C GLU A 523 15.36 13.85 -6.03
N PHE A 524 14.98 12.61 -5.68
CA PHE A 524 15.20 12.06 -4.35
C PHE A 524 16.37 11.09 -4.38
N GLY A 525 17.32 11.30 -3.46
CA GLY A 525 18.49 10.45 -3.30
C GLY A 525 19.73 10.99 -4.01
N ASP A 526 20.67 10.09 -4.25
CA ASP A 526 21.93 10.36 -4.95
C ASP A 526 22.14 9.21 -5.93
N THR A 527 21.92 9.51 -7.21
CA THR A 527 21.94 8.53 -8.29
C THR A 527 23.31 7.90 -8.51
N ASN A 528 24.38 8.43 -7.89
CA ASN A 528 25.73 7.89 -7.97
C ASN A 528 26.15 7.12 -6.70
N ASN A 529 25.31 7.09 -5.65
CA ASN A 529 25.62 6.45 -4.39
C ASN A 529 24.72 5.22 -4.16
N PRO A 530 25.24 3.98 -4.26
CA PRO A 530 24.45 2.76 -4.08
C PRO A 530 23.69 2.67 -2.75
N VAL A 531 24.19 3.30 -1.68
CA VAL A 531 23.51 3.34 -0.38
C VAL A 531 22.27 4.24 -0.43
N LYS A 532 22.30 5.31 -1.23
CA LYS A 532 21.19 6.24 -1.44
C LYS A 532 20.28 5.84 -2.61
N GLN A 533 20.59 4.75 -3.32
CA GLN A 533 19.74 4.14 -4.36
C GLN A 533 18.76 3.09 -3.81
N VAL A 534 18.60 3.01 -2.49
CA VAL A 534 17.59 2.16 -1.84
C VAL A 534 16.63 3.07 -1.10
N TYR A 535 15.51 3.40 -1.74
CA TYR A 535 14.45 4.20 -1.16
C TYR A 535 13.12 3.86 -1.82
N ALA A 536 12.04 4.13 -1.09
CA ALA A 536 10.69 4.18 -1.61
C ALA A 536 10.24 5.64 -1.60
N LEU A 537 9.84 6.13 -2.77
CA LEU A 537 9.16 7.41 -2.95
C LEU A 537 7.76 7.10 -3.42
N LEU A 538 6.74 7.63 -2.76
CA LEU A 538 5.38 7.17 -2.91
C LEU A 538 4.40 8.35 -2.97
N PRO A 539 3.43 8.35 -3.91
CA PRO A 539 2.39 9.38 -3.96
C PRO A 539 1.54 9.35 -2.70
N SER A 540 1.12 10.54 -2.24
CA SER A 540 0.25 10.71 -1.07
C SER A 540 0.85 10.14 0.22
N THR A 541 -0.01 9.96 1.22
CA THR A 541 0.34 9.58 2.59
C THR A 541 0.37 8.07 2.80
N ILE A 542 0.09 7.24 1.79
CA ILE A 542 -0.16 5.77 1.84
C ILE A 542 -0.72 5.34 3.19
N SER A 543 -2.04 5.37 3.28
CA SER A 543 -2.76 4.58 4.28
C SER A 543 -2.81 3.11 3.84
N GLU A 544 -3.15 2.22 4.77
CA GLU A 544 -3.49 0.81 4.47
C GLU A 544 -4.72 0.68 3.54
N MET A 545 -5.44 1.76 3.30
CA MET A 545 -6.49 1.86 2.29
C MET A 545 -5.92 2.44 1.00
N ASP A 546 -6.14 1.68 -0.05
CA ASP A 546 -6.05 1.96 -1.49
C ASP A 546 -5.66 3.39 -1.92
N GLU A 547 -4.88 3.47 -3.00
CA GLU A 547 -4.49 4.71 -3.69
C GLU A 547 -5.66 5.60 -4.16
N ARG A 548 -6.90 5.10 -4.01
CA ARG A 548 -8.15 5.59 -4.60
C ARG A 548 -8.81 6.75 -3.85
N LEU A 549 -8.35 7.08 -2.64
CA LEU A 549 -9.13 7.88 -1.70
C LEU A 549 -8.80 9.39 -1.62
N TYR A 550 -7.78 9.89 -2.31
CA TYR A 550 -7.07 11.07 -1.77
C TYR A 550 -6.79 12.19 -2.76
N ARG A 551 -7.79 12.96 -3.19
CA ARG A 551 -7.48 14.12 -4.03
C ARG A 551 -8.38 15.32 -3.77
N THR A 552 -7.75 16.46 -3.53
CA THR A 552 -8.35 17.75 -3.87
C THR A 552 -7.67 18.21 -5.15
N SER A 553 -8.39 18.26 -6.28
CA SER A 553 -7.84 18.84 -7.52
C SER A 553 -7.49 20.32 -7.35
N ASN A 554 -8.18 21.00 -6.43
CA ASN A 554 -8.05 22.41 -6.15
C ASN A 554 -7.04 22.67 -5.01
N THR A 555 -5.81 22.24 -5.21
CA THR A 555 -4.68 22.51 -4.32
C THR A 555 -3.46 22.97 -5.12
N SER A 556 -2.60 23.75 -4.48
CA SER A 556 -1.24 24.05 -4.95
C SER A 556 -0.20 23.12 -4.32
N CYS A 557 -0.62 22.03 -3.68
CA CYS A 557 0.25 21.13 -2.94
C CYS A 557 0.18 19.69 -3.45
N LEU A 558 1.33 19.08 -3.69
CA LEU A 558 1.45 17.64 -3.80
C LEU A 558 1.90 17.07 -2.46
N VAL A 559 1.14 16.12 -1.91
CA VAL A 559 1.58 15.34 -0.75
C VAL A 559 2.22 14.04 -1.23
N PHE A 560 3.37 13.70 -0.67
CA PHE A 560 4.07 12.45 -0.95
C PHE A 560 4.84 11.96 0.27
N SER A 561 5.31 10.72 0.22
CA SER A 561 6.15 10.17 1.27
C SER A 561 7.43 9.58 0.72
N ASN A 562 8.50 9.67 1.51
CA ASN A 562 9.74 8.95 1.25
C ASN A 562 10.18 8.14 2.48
N SER A 563 10.87 7.03 2.21
CA SER A 563 11.46 6.15 3.23
C SER A 563 12.56 5.29 2.61
N SER A 564 13.32 4.58 3.43
CA SER A 564 14.26 3.56 2.98
C SER A 564 14.25 2.40 3.97
N PHE A 565 15.06 1.36 3.78
CA PHE A 565 15.16 0.31 4.80
C PHE A 565 15.69 0.81 6.15
N VAL A 566 16.46 1.91 6.14
CA VAL A 566 17.14 2.45 7.33
C VAL A 566 16.55 3.78 7.80
N GLU A 567 15.61 4.35 7.06
CA GLU A 567 14.90 5.58 7.43
C GLU A 567 13.39 5.36 7.53
N GLY A 568 12.82 5.84 8.63
CA GLY A 568 11.37 5.87 8.81
C GLY A 568 10.67 6.71 7.74
N LYS A 569 9.36 6.48 7.61
CA LYS A 569 8.51 7.22 6.66
C LYS A 569 8.44 8.70 7.01
N LYS A 570 8.83 9.55 6.06
CA LYS A 570 8.61 10.99 6.11
C LYS A 570 7.52 11.35 5.11
N VAL A 571 6.62 12.26 5.49
CA VAL A 571 5.56 12.79 4.62
C VAL A 571 5.84 14.26 4.37
N TRP A 572 5.77 14.67 3.12
CA TRP A 572 6.12 15.99 2.63
C TRP A 572 4.96 16.62 1.87
N ALA A 573 4.86 17.93 1.93
CA ALA A 573 4.07 18.75 1.02
C ALA A 573 5.02 19.50 0.09
N TYR A 574 4.87 19.32 -1.22
CA TYR A 574 5.52 20.14 -2.23
C TYR A 574 4.55 21.23 -2.70
N ASP A 575 4.93 22.49 -2.51
CA ASP A 575 4.18 23.65 -3.00
C ASP A 575 4.57 23.92 -4.46
N PHE A 576 3.63 23.73 -5.37
CA PHE A 576 3.84 23.96 -6.79
C PHE A 576 4.14 25.43 -7.13
N ASN A 577 3.60 26.39 -6.37
CA ASN A 577 3.77 27.82 -6.67
C ASN A 577 5.18 28.31 -6.32
N THR A 578 5.75 27.83 -5.21
CA THR A 578 7.07 28.26 -4.71
C THR A 578 8.17 27.26 -5.03
N SER A 579 7.82 26.06 -5.50
CA SER A 579 8.74 24.93 -5.70
C SER A 579 9.49 24.53 -4.42
N THR A 580 8.85 24.66 -3.26
CA THR A 580 9.45 24.31 -1.95
C THR A 580 8.78 23.10 -1.32
N THR A 581 9.56 22.25 -0.65
CA THR A 581 9.06 21.12 0.14
C THR A 581 9.02 21.41 1.64
N THR A 582 7.90 21.11 2.28
CA THR A 582 7.71 21.20 3.73
C THR A 582 7.54 19.81 4.33
N LEU A 583 8.29 19.49 5.39
CA LEU A 583 8.13 18.25 6.15
C LEU A 583 6.84 18.33 6.99
N ILE A 584 5.93 17.38 6.79
CA ILE A 584 4.65 17.31 7.52
C ILE A 584 4.73 16.27 8.64
N LEU A 585 5.28 15.09 8.36
CA LEU A 585 5.41 13.99 9.31
C LEU A 585 6.81 13.38 9.22
N ASP A 586 7.39 13.07 10.37
CA ASP A 586 8.63 12.29 10.48
C ASP A 586 8.39 11.08 11.39
N SER A 587 8.18 9.92 10.78
CA SER A 587 7.97 8.67 11.51
C SER A 587 9.29 8.13 12.03
N SER A 588 9.22 7.32 13.08
CA SER A 588 10.42 6.74 13.67
C SER A 588 11.15 5.76 12.75
N SER A 589 12.45 6.02 12.57
CA SER A 589 13.45 5.11 12.02
C SER A 589 13.67 3.84 12.87
N PRO A 590 14.46 2.86 12.38
CA PRO A 590 14.89 1.70 13.15
C PRO A 590 15.33 2.04 14.59
N PRO A 591 15.07 1.16 15.58
CA PRO A 591 15.47 1.43 16.95
C PRO A 591 17.00 1.60 17.02
N PRO A 592 17.53 2.54 17.84
CA PRO A 592 18.99 2.78 17.90
C PRO A 592 19.84 1.55 18.27
N SER A 593 19.23 0.55 18.91
CA SER A 593 19.86 -0.74 19.22
C SER A 593 20.09 -1.62 18.00
N LEU A 594 19.40 -1.36 16.88
CA LEU A 594 19.52 -2.07 15.62
C LEU A 594 20.19 -1.14 14.60
N ARG A 595 21.52 -1.20 14.53
CA ARG A 595 22.29 -0.47 13.52
C ARG A 595 22.21 -1.22 12.20
N LEU A 596 21.65 -0.57 11.19
CA LEU A 596 21.38 -1.16 9.88
C LEU A 596 22.14 -0.42 8.79
N GLU A 597 22.54 -1.19 7.79
CA GLU A 597 23.10 -0.71 6.54
C GLU A 597 22.24 -1.20 5.38
N GLN A 598 22.22 -0.40 4.32
CA GLN A 598 21.58 -0.77 3.06
C GLN A 598 22.53 -0.50 1.90
N THR A 599 22.38 -1.27 0.83
CA THR A 599 23.12 -1.04 -0.42
C THR A 599 22.36 -1.61 -1.59
N ARG A 600 22.58 -1.02 -2.77
CA ARG A 600 22.11 -1.56 -4.05
C ARG A 600 23.26 -2.24 -4.78
N ILE A 601 23.01 -3.44 -5.29
CA ILE A 601 23.97 -4.18 -6.13
C ILE A 601 23.29 -4.65 -7.42
N TRP A 602 24.09 -5.10 -8.38
CA TRP A 602 23.61 -5.55 -9.69
C TRP A 602 24.07 -6.98 -9.97
N ALA A 603 23.14 -7.84 -10.36
CA ALA A 603 23.41 -9.22 -10.75
C ALA A 603 23.34 -9.37 -12.27
N PRO A 604 24.42 -9.80 -12.95
CA PRO A 604 24.31 -10.18 -14.35
C PRO A 604 23.50 -11.47 -14.48
N SER A 605 22.37 -11.40 -15.19
CA SER A 605 21.56 -12.56 -15.57
C SER A 605 22.22 -13.36 -16.69
N THR A 606 21.62 -14.48 -17.07
CA THR A 606 22.19 -15.43 -18.05
C THR A 606 22.41 -14.82 -19.43
N ASP A 607 21.68 -13.76 -19.77
CA ASP A 607 21.78 -13.00 -21.02
C ASP A 607 22.57 -11.68 -20.86
N GLY A 608 23.25 -11.49 -19.73
CA GLY A 608 24.07 -10.31 -19.45
C GLY A 608 23.30 -9.10 -18.93
N VAL A 609 21.96 -9.13 -18.96
CA VAL A 609 21.11 -8.09 -18.38
C VAL A 609 21.40 -7.96 -16.88
N LYS A 610 21.62 -6.74 -16.40
CA LYS A 610 21.91 -6.46 -14.99
C LYS A 610 20.61 -6.29 -14.20
N VAL A 611 20.32 -7.22 -13.30
CA VAL A 611 19.16 -7.22 -12.40
C VAL A 611 19.52 -6.51 -11.10
N PRO A 612 18.79 -5.47 -10.67
CA PRO A 612 19.10 -4.79 -9.43
C PRO A 612 18.67 -5.60 -8.21
N ILE A 613 19.42 -5.44 -7.12
CA ILE A 613 19.12 -6.00 -5.80
C ILE A 613 19.26 -4.92 -4.74
N SER A 614 18.24 -4.74 -3.92
CA SER A 614 18.32 -3.91 -2.72
C SER A 614 18.61 -4.81 -1.51
N VAL A 615 19.65 -4.51 -0.75
CA VAL A 615 20.10 -5.33 0.38
C VAL A 615 20.06 -4.51 1.67
N LEU A 616 19.53 -5.10 2.73
CA LEU A 616 19.49 -4.59 4.09
C LEU A 616 20.18 -5.58 5.02
N TYR A 617 21.06 -5.11 5.89
CA TYR A 617 21.74 -5.97 6.85
C TYR A 617 22.16 -5.22 8.12
N PRO A 618 22.41 -5.92 9.24
CA PRO A 618 22.94 -5.30 10.44
C PRO A 618 24.41 -4.91 10.25
N SER A 619 24.80 -3.68 10.59
CA SER A 619 26.18 -3.18 10.42
C SER A 619 27.24 -4.07 11.07
N ASN A 620 26.90 -4.70 12.19
CA ASN A 620 27.82 -5.52 12.99
C ASN A 620 27.73 -7.02 12.64
N ALA A 621 27.01 -7.40 11.58
CA ALA A 621 26.83 -8.81 11.24
C ALA A 621 28.10 -9.42 10.63
N THR A 622 28.44 -10.61 11.09
CA THR A 622 29.52 -11.41 10.50
C THR A 622 29.06 -11.97 9.16
N LYS A 623 29.78 -11.61 8.09
CA LYS A 623 29.60 -12.21 6.75
C LYS A 623 30.30 -13.58 6.68
N PRO A 624 29.75 -14.56 5.94
CA PRO A 624 28.45 -14.52 5.24
C PRO A 624 27.26 -14.65 6.20
N MET A 625 26.19 -13.90 5.92
CA MET A 625 24.98 -13.87 6.73
C MET A 625 23.93 -14.88 6.22
N PRO A 626 23.08 -15.46 7.09
CA PRO A 626 21.83 -16.05 6.61
C PRO A 626 20.96 -14.94 6.00
N LEU A 627 20.26 -15.24 4.91
CA LEU A 627 19.59 -14.23 4.11
C LEU A 627 18.15 -14.63 3.77
N LEU A 628 17.22 -13.69 3.90
CA LEU A 628 15.88 -13.78 3.33
C LEU A 628 15.84 -13.01 2.01
N LEU A 629 15.55 -13.69 0.90
CA LEU A 629 15.39 -13.11 -0.43
C LEU A 629 13.91 -12.98 -0.79
N LEU A 630 13.48 -11.78 -1.13
CA LEU A 630 12.14 -11.51 -1.66
C LEU A 630 12.22 -11.28 -3.17
N ALA A 631 11.21 -11.78 -3.88
CA ALA A 631 11.02 -11.54 -5.31
C ALA A 631 9.53 -11.74 -5.69
N TYR A 632 9.03 -10.96 -6.65
CA TYR A 632 7.66 -11.08 -7.16
C TYR A 632 7.64 -11.43 -8.64
N GLY A 633 8.26 -10.60 -9.47
CA GLY A 633 8.52 -10.83 -10.89
C GLY A 633 7.27 -10.96 -11.75
N ALA A 634 6.17 -10.27 -11.47
CA ALA A 634 4.92 -10.44 -12.21
C ALA A 634 4.04 -9.17 -12.28
N TYR A 635 3.23 -9.09 -13.35
CA TYR A 635 2.21 -8.05 -13.58
C TYR A 635 2.73 -6.62 -13.69
N GLY A 636 4.05 -6.43 -13.78
CA GLY A 636 4.65 -5.10 -13.65
C GLY A 636 4.56 -4.55 -12.22
N GLY A 637 4.26 -5.38 -11.23
CA GLY A 637 4.29 -4.98 -9.83
C GLY A 637 5.71 -4.59 -9.42
N THR A 638 5.85 -3.63 -8.51
CA THR A 638 7.16 -3.19 -7.98
C THR A 638 7.21 -3.42 -6.48
N ILE A 639 8.31 -3.97 -5.96
CA ILE A 639 8.49 -4.13 -4.52
C ILE A 639 9.29 -2.94 -3.96
N GLU A 640 8.58 -2.04 -3.30
CA GLU A 640 9.17 -0.87 -2.65
C GLU A 640 10.08 -1.25 -1.46
N THR A 641 11.01 -0.36 -1.12
CA THR A 641 11.96 -0.57 -0.01
C THR A 641 11.75 0.38 1.18
N PRO A 642 10.53 0.46 1.78
CA PRO A 642 10.33 1.27 2.98
C PRO A 642 10.89 0.55 4.22
N TYR A 643 11.10 1.30 5.30
CA TYR A 643 11.41 0.70 6.59
C TYR A 643 10.15 0.00 7.10
N THR A 644 10.30 -1.29 7.44
CA THR A 644 9.25 -2.09 8.03
C THR A 644 9.77 -2.86 9.25
N PRO A 645 9.06 -2.81 10.39
CA PRO A 645 9.48 -3.50 11.61
C PRO A 645 9.29 -5.02 11.50
N HIS A 646 8.63 -5.52 10.44
CA HIS A 646 8.43 -6.94 10.21
C HIS A 646 9.76 -7.71 10.08
N PHE A 647 10.83 -7.04 9.64
CA PHE A 647 12.15 -7.64 9.52
C PHE A 647 13.02 -7.51 10.78
N ASP A 648 12.62 -6.70 11.78
CA ASP A 648 13.40 -6.48 13.01
C ASP A 648 13.83 -7.79 13.69
N PRO A 649 12.97 -8.80 13.87
CA PRO A 649 13.37 -10.05 14.53
C PRO A 649 14.46 -10.81 13.77
N LEU A 650 14.46 -10.75 12.43
CA LEU A 650 15.47 -11.40 11.59
C LEU A 650 16.80 -10.64 11.64
N LEU A 651 16.74 -9.32 11.49
CA LEU A 651 17.91 -8.43 11.54
C LEU A 651 18.61 -8.50 12.91
N LYS A 652 17.86 -8.52 14.01
CA LYS A 652 18.41 -8.70 15.38
C LYS A 652 19.16 -10.02 15.56
N ARG A 653 18.87 -11.02 14.72
CA ARG A 653 19.51 -12.35 14.73
C ARG A 653 20.63 -12.47 13.69
N GLY A 654 21.09 -11.34 13.13
CA GLY A 654 22.21 -11.31 12.19
C GLY A 654 21.86 -11.73 10.76
N MET A 655 20.58 -11.80 10.42
CA MET A 655 20.14 -12.11 9.05
C MET A 655 20.14 -10.86 8.18
N ALA A 656 20.48 -11.03 6.90
CA ALA A 656 20.27 -10.02 5.86
C ALA A 656 18.89 -10.20 5.21
N ILE A 657 18.34 -9.11 4.68
CA ILE A 657 17.17 -9.10 3.81
C ILE A 657 17.62 -8.60 2.44
N ALA A 658 17.21 -9.26 1.37
CA ALA A 658 17.44 -8.78 0.01
C ALA A 658 16.14 -8.80 -0.79
N ILE A 659 15.97 -7.83 -1.67
CA ILE A 659 14.90 -7.78 -2.65
C ILE A 659 15.55 -7.83 -4.02
N CYS A 660 15.30 -8.91 -4.77
CA CYS A 660 15.64 -8.99 -6.18
C CYS A 660 14.50 -8.33 -6.97
N HIS A 661 14.85 -7.53 -7.96
CA HIS A 661 13.90 -6.82 -8.84
C HIS A 661 13.91 -7.44 -10.25
N PRO A 662 13.47 -8.71 -10.40
CA PRO A 662 13.61 -9.47 -11.65
C PRO A 662 12.70 -8.96 -12.76
N ARG A 663 12.97 -9.35 -14.01
CA ARG A 663 12.03 -9.14 -15.11
C ARG A 663 10.67 -9.75 -14.82
N GLY A 664 9.62 -9.11 -15.32
CA GLY A 664 8.22 -9.39 -15.00
C GLY A 664 7.64 -8.43 -13.97
N ASP A 665 8.50 -7.79 -13.17
CA ASP A 665 8.20 -6.53 -12.48
C ASP A 665 8.36 -5.34 -13.43
N ALA A 666 8.00 -4.12 -13.01
CA ALA A 666 8.17 -2.91 -13.83
C ALA A 666 9.19 -1.90 -13.26
N ASP A 667 10.05 -2.32 -12.31
CA ASP A 667 11.04 -1.41 -11.69
C ASP A 667 11.90 -0.70 -12.75
N MET A 668 12.39 -1.43 -13.74
CA MET A 668 13.21 -0.88 -14.83
C MET A 668 12.38 -0.41 -16.05
N GLY A 669 11.06 -0.28 -15.90
CA GLY A 669 10.14 0.17 -16.93
C GLY A 669 9.26 -0.93 -17.51
N TYR A 670 8.37 -0.57 -18.44
CA TYR A 670 7.38 -1.50 -18.97
C TYR A 670 7.99 -2.63 -19.81
N ASP A 671 9.09 -2.37 -20.51
CA ASP A 671 9.85 -3.40 -21.23
C ASP A 671 10.43 -4.47 -20.30
N TRP A 672 10.77 -4.09 -19.06
CA TRP A 672 11.22 -5.04 -18.04
C TRP A 672 10.11 -6.03 -17.67
N TYR A 673 8.87 -5.56 -17.61
CA TYR A 673 7.69 -6.38 -17.41
C TYR A 673 7.43 -7.28 -18.60
N LEU A 674 7.41 -6.73 -19.82
CA LEU A 674 7.22 -7.52 -21.04
C LEU A 674 8.28 -8.63 -21.18
N SER A 675 9.52 -8.33 -20.80
CA SER A 675 10.65 -9.27 -20.81
C SER A 675 10.59 -10.36 -19.73
N GLY A 676 9.58 -10.38 -18.87
CA GLY A 676 9.31 -11.44 -17.89
C GLY A 676 7.86 -11.91 -17.91
N LYS A 677 7.18 -11.79 -19.05
CA LYS A 677 5.77 -12.17 -19.26
C LYS A 677 5.64 -13.16 -20.42
N PHE A 678 4.54 -13.93 -20.44
CA PHE A 678 4.20 -14.89 -21.50
C PHE A 678 5.36 -15.85 -21.81
N GLU A 679 5.80 -16.00 -23.06
CA GLU A 679 6.93 -16.88 -23.39
C GLU A 679 8.25 -16.47 -22.70
N PHE A 680 8.40 -15.21 -22.28
CA PHE A 680 9.58 -14.69 -21.59
C PHE A 680 9.52 -14.87 -20.07
N LYS A 681 8.46 -15.47 -19.51
CA LYS A 681 8.31 -15.66 -18.07
C LYS A 681 9.48 -16.39 -17.41
N ARG A 682 10.20 -17.22 -18.17
CA ARG A 682 11.40 -17.90 -17.71
C ARG A 682 12.49 -16.93 -17.22
N ASN A 683 12.58 -15.73 -17.80
CA ASN A 683 13.56 -14.72 -17.42
C ASN A 683 13.42 -14.32 -15.96
N THR A 684 12.20 -14.23 -15.43
CA THR A 684 11.95 -13.97 -14.01
C THR A 684 12.73 -14.95 -13.11
N PHE A 685 12.66 -16.24 -13.42
CA PHE A 685 13.31 -17.27 -12.60
C PHE A 685 14.83 -17.27 -12.77
N LEU A 686 15.32 -17.00 -13.98
CA LEU A 686 16.75 -16.88 -14.26
C LEU A 686 17.36 -15.67 -13.55
N ASP A 687 16.65 -14.55 -13.54
CA ASP A 687 17.04 -13.32 -12.85
C ASP A 687 17.15 -13.54 -11.34
N VAL A 688 16.17 -14.22 -10.73
CA VAL A 688 16.22 -14.53 -9.29
C VAL A 688 17.38 -15.49 -8.95
N LYS A 689 17.66 -16.48 -9.80
CA LYS A 689 18.85 -17.34 -9.65
C LYS A 689 20.15 -16.54 -9.77
N ALA A 690 20.21 -15.58 -10.69
CA ALA A 690 21.34 -14.67 -10.83
C ALA A 690 21.51 -13.78 -9.60
N CYS A 691 20.42 -13.26 -9.04
CA CYS A 691 20.42 -12.51 -7.78
C CYS A 691 21.00 -13.35 -6.62
N MET A 692 20.53 -14.58 -6.45
CA MET A 692 21.06 -15.51 -5.44
C MET A 692 22.56 -15.76 -5.62
N LYS A 693 23.01 -15.96 -6.87
CA LYS A 693 24.42 -16.16 -7.18
C LYS A 693 25.26 -14.92 -6.84
N ALA A 694 24.82 -13.74 -7.27
CA ALA A 694 25.54 -12.49 -7.02
C ALA A 694 25.67 -12.18 -5.52
N LEU A 695 24.65 -12.46 -4.72
CA LEU A 695 24.69 -12.32 -3.26
C LEU A 695 25.76 -13.24 -2.62
N VAL A 696 25.93 -14.45 -3.16
CA VAL A 696 26.98 -15.38 -2.71
C VAL A 696 28.36 -14.92 -3.19
N ASP A 697 28.50 -14.56 -4.47
CA ASP A 697 29.77 -14.13 -5.06
C ASP A 697 30.35 -12.89 -4.37
N GLN A 698 29.48 -11.97 -3.91
CA GLN A 698 29.89 -10.77 -3.17
C GLN A 698 30.14 -11.02 -1.67
N GLY A 699 30.03 -12.27 -1.20
CA GLY A 699 30.25 -12.65 0.19
C GLY A 699 29.20 -12.10 1.17
N ILE A 700 28.03 -11.66 0.68
CA ILE A 700 26.93 -11.21 1.54
C ILE A 700 26.32 -12.41 2.27
N THR A 701 26.14 -13.52 1.57
CA THR A 701 25.64 -14.80 2.07
C THR A 701 26.46 -15.96 1.48
N GLU A 702 26.05 -17.20 1.74
CA GLU A 702 26.66 -18.41 1.21
C GLU A 702 25.60 -19.45 0.80
N ARG A 703 26.00 -20.43 -0.02
CA ARG A 703 25.11 -21.52 -0.45
C ARG A 703 24.51 -22.24 0.77
N GLY A 704 23.22 -22.56 0.69
CA GLY A 704 22.48 -23.22 1.77
C GLY A 704 21.98 -22.28 2.86
N ARG A 705 22.26 -20.97 2.78
CA ARG A 705 21.82 -19.97 3.78
C ARG A 705 20.88 -18.88 3.24
N ILE A 706 20.31 -19.11 2.06
CA ILE A 706 19.26 -18.26 1.48
C ILE A 706 17.90 -18.94 1.66
N ALA A 707 16.96 -18.24 2.28
CA ALA A 707 15.54 -18.56 2.25
C ALA A 707 14.83 -17.63 1.25
N VAL A 708 13.99 -18.16 0.37
CA VAL A 708 13.21 -17.37 -0.59
C VAL A 708 11.78 -17.20 -0.08
N LEU A 709 11.30 -15.96 -0.01
CA LEU A 709 9.92 -15.64 0.34
C LEU A 709 9.21 -15.05 -0.87
N GLY A 710 8.13 -15.70 -1.29
CA GLY A 710 7.26 -15.24 -2.35
C GLY A 710 5.79 -15.55 -2.02
N ARG A 711 4.89 -14.61 -2.35
CA ARG A 711 3.44 -14.71 -2.12
C ARG A 711 2.69 -14.49 -3.44
N SER A 712 1.56 -15.17 -3.64
CA SER A 712 0.78 -15.09 -4.88
C SER A 712 1.65 -15.46 -6.10
N ALA A 713 1.81 -14.59 -7.09
CA ALA A 713 2.74 -14.83 -8.22
C ALA A 713 4.20 -14.96 -7.78
N GLY A 714 4.61 -14.33 -6.67
CA GLY A 714 5.91 -14.59 -6.06
C GLY A 714 6.04 -16.04 -5.53
N GLY A 715 4.93 -16.71 -5.20
CA GLY A 715 4.94 -18.13 -4.86
C GLY A 715 5.35 -19.03 -6.04
N LEU A 716 4.98 -18.65 -7.26
CA LEU A 716 5.48 -19.29 -8.48
C LEU A 716 7.00 -19.11 -8.61
N VAL A 717 7.53 -17.93 -8.25
CA VAL A 717 8.98 -17.70 -8.19
C VAL A 717 9.62 -18.62 -7.17
N ALA A 718 9.17 -18.59 -5.91
CA ALA A 718 9.73 -19.41 -4.84
C ALA A 718 9.67 -20.91 -5.13
N GLY A 719 8.61 -21.40 -5.78
CA GLY A 719 8.48 -22.81 -6.17
C GLY A 719 9.35 -23.22 -7.37
N SER A 720 9.88 -22.26 -8.15
CA SER A 720 10.62 -22.55 -9.39
C SER A 720 12.13 -22.39 -9.27
N VAL A 721 12.62 -21.69 -8.23
CA VAL A 721 14.04 -21.28 -8.12
C VAL A 721 14.91 -22.21 -7.32
#